data_AF-A0A8H4W6F6-F1
#
_entry.id   AF-A0A8H4W6F6-F1
#
_cell.length_a   1.000
_cell.length_b   1.000
_cell.length_c   1.000
_cell.angle_alpha   90.00
_cell.angle_beta   90.00
_cell.angle_gamma   90.00
#
_symmetry.space_group_name_H-M   'P 1'
#
loop_
_entity.id
_entity.type
_entity.pdbx_description
1 polymer ?
#
loop_
_entity_poly.entity_id
_entity_poly.type
_entity_poly.pdbx_seq_one_letter_code
_entity_poly.pdbx_strand_id
1 'polypeptide(L)'
;MAPKFKDGDVVLAFSGKWVSWVHTAVAYSAFISALIVGVSLHYHKIVQNEHYGYPDEWFPSVSATIGDRYPERSFFMVFIAITSGPRFALVALWYLLTARPNTTLPKFVAFMGIFRTLTCGGWTYVTSTDDHDWHDIFMISYLVATLPWTLGCLALSPDNARAVKYRKCLASAFFGTLVPLIYFFIQHKVHKVAGAYTIYAFFEWALILFDVAFDAVTALDFDTFELVVKDVKGASKGKSKMVADAVLEKEKDKPVEQVFGQVFSWSEAIDAAADIYNGFVFWSMLTSLGLLVWYFPLWHMGISGYEILVMSTVSPFLLANRSVRSLVVKNLRLCHIMALSGLLAYLVTNPVIRLFTVGFAVWMACLAWAATWCSEAGQPVRLESKISAWTIGLIASSVIKFACRTSNPIWPTSHTDNGGWNGLGFTLAVLAVLRSTRKAPVAKSDLAIQGRQEGSSLLAGLGIGGVFFGLHSLLSDSSTMILWVWEGYPVRGPISAPHGALTIAAMAAGLLLGLFNEDLARGWTFYGIGCVGAALLTTSSNWRGFYGALILAVYLMAVSVPLIGSAAKKGPAATFGLGFLIYNFLVLFHVWVVAYAFVPGGPLVREHTDWVMITTMLLIGCGVFTSVSSTPAAQRKRFNAYLNSRKQRSYYVYVLGVLQLLSIAIAFLRFPTYDYTPYHKDEKILTAGIWTIHFSLDNDMWSSERRMRDVIKELEIDVIGLLESDLQHIIMGNRDTTQYLAEDLGMYVDYGPGPNKHTWGAALLSKFPIVNSTHHLLPSPVGELAPAIEATLDVYGEMIDVFVFHSGQEEDPEDRRLQTEYLSKLIGATPRPAILLSYLVTKPLEGNYNTYVSETSGMHDIDPSDWDRWCEYILYKGLKRTAYARVSRSTITDTEIQVGKFQIGQKPAEKAEDRDKQIKEDEVPEGMRFPQMFRGEGVRGHAYHVFDEPRSIPSTDTWLQWVVGSQAGLRSNCGEEIEAARCHHHWQNGAISMSKLPLSWESSKRMVNSRDPNDPLANGNPRDDGLSLRPDEGADFRLVCSSSFRDKFTMKNFDEALRVMETLGATIFDNVEFSDWNLSASKHPNWKHSFRINARANMERFLKSFGTNPHELHTLSDVINYTTETPEEEYDQWDMTEWKALEEAAHKFGEDSEEYRECPQVSVPLQAYLDDWAVRRLAKGLITTGPNIPTGILFVGQRWDDATIISAAHAFEKATQHRRSFKPIVHVKAVLPHPHPMI
;
A
#
# COMPACT_ATOMS: atom_id res chain seq x y z
N MET A 1 -18.44 57.18 -27.62
CA MET A 1 -18.20 56.71 -29.02
C MET A 1 -18.23 55.19 -29.00
N ALA A 2 -18.79 54.52 -30.00
CA ALA A 2 -18.62 53.08 -30.13
C ALA A 2 -17.18 52.76 -30.55
N PRO A 3 -16.55 51.68 -30.04
CA PRO A 3 -15.25 51.24 -30.54
C PRO A 3 -15.38 50.85 -32.02
N LYS A 4 -14.48 51.35 -32.87
CA LYS A 4 -14.26 50.74 -34.19
C LYS A 4 -13.53 49.41 -33.98
N PHE A 5 -14.29 48.35 -33.71
CA PHE A 5 -13.78 46.99 -33.73
C PHE A 5 -13.14 46.74 -35.11
N LYS A 6 -11.87 46.34 -35.13
CA LYS A 6 -11.25 45.81 -36.35
C LYS A 6 -11.81 44.42 -36.60
N ASP A 7 -12.05 44.10 -37.87
CA ASP A 7 -12.43 42.75 -38.29
C ASP A 7 -11.25 41.79 -38.18
N GLY A 8 -11.06 41.27 -36.96
CA GLY A 8 -10.22 40.10 -36.68
C GLY A 8 -10.99 38.81 -36.93
N ASP A 9 -10.29 37.78 -37.38
CA ASP A 9 -10.88 36.47 -37.69
C ASP A 9 -11.47 35.80 -36.43
N VAL A 10 -12.55 35.04 -36.64
CA VAL A 10 -13.17 34.24 -35.57
C VAL A 10 -12.40 32.95 -35.37
N VAL A 11 -11.88 32.74 -34.16
CA VAL A 11 -11.14 31.54 -33.75
C VAL A 11 -12.09 30.47 -33.21
N LEU A 12 -13.11 30.91 -32.47
CA LEU A 12 -14.15 30.06 -31.90
C LEU A 12 -15.43 30.87 -31.76
N ALA A 13 -16.57 30.27 -32.09
CA ALA A 13 -17.90 30.82 -31.84
C ALA A 13 -18.81 29.72 -31.26
N PHE A 14 -19.57 30.03 -30.21
CA PHE A 14 -20.56 29.12 -29.63
C PHE A 14 -21.70 29.91 -28.94
N SER A 15 -22.90 29.34 -28.92
CA SER A 15 -24.07 29.95 -28.26
C SER A 15 -23.90 30.00 -26.73
N GLY A 16 -24.25 31.13 -26.12
CA GLY A 16 -24.07 31.40 -24.68
C GLY A 16 -24.81 30.42 -23.77
N LYS A 17 -25.89 29.77 -24.25
CA LYS A 17 -26.61 28.72 -23.51
C LYS A 17 -25.72 27.57 -23.04
N TRP A 18 -24.60 27.29 -23.72
CA TRP A 18 -23.64 26.27 -23.28
C TRP A 18 -23.02 26.59 -21.92
N VAL A 19 -22.88 27.86 -21.55
CA VAL A 19 -22.38 28.26 -20.21
C VAL A 19 -23.36 27.79 -19.13
N SER A 20 -24.66 28.01 -19.33
CA SER A 20 -25.71 27.55 -18.43
C SER A 20 -25.84 26.02 -18.39
N TRP A 21 -25.73 25.35 -19.54
CA TRP A 21 -25.75 23.88 -19.59
C TRP A 21 -24.55 23.24 -18.88
N VAL A 22 -23.34 23.76 -19.08
CA VAL A 22 -22.13 23.26 -18.40
C VAL A 22 -22.21 23.53 -16.89
N HIS A 23 -22.60 24.74 -16.47
CA HIS A 23 -22.87 25.04 -15.05
C HIS A 23 -23.83 24.01 -14.43
N THR A 24 -24.99 23.81 -15.06
CA THR A 24 -26.06 22.93 -14.55
C THR A 24 -25.63 21.47 -14.48
N ALA A 25 -24.96 20.98 -15.54
CA ALA A 25 -24.52 19.59 -15.61
C ALA A 25 -23.42 19.27 -14.57
N VAL A 26 -22.41 20.14 -14.43
CA VAL A 26 -21.31 19.92 -13.48
C VAL A 26 -21.79 20.11 -12.03
N ALA A 27 -22.66 21.10 -11.76
CA ALA A 27 -23.25 21.28 -10.44
C ALA A 27 -24.04 20.05 -9.97
N TYR A 28 -24.92 19.49 -10.82
CA TYR A 28 -25.62 18.25 -10.46
C TYR A 28 -24.70 17.04 -10.36
N SER A 29 -23.65 16.94 -11.18
CA SER A 29 -22.63 15.89 -11.03
C SER A 29 -21.93 15.93 -9.67
N ALA A 30 -21.72 17.11 -9.07
CA ALA A 30 -21.14 17.23 -7.74
C ALA A 30 -21.99 16.51 -6.69
N PHE A 31 -23.25 16.91 -6.54
CA PHE A 31 -24.15 16.34 -5.53
C PHE A 31 -24.51 14.87 -5.82
N ILE A 32 -24.74 14.50 -7.09
CA ILE A 32 -25.10 13.12 -7.46
C ILE A 32 -23.92 12.16 -7.27
N SER A 33 -22.68 12.56 -7.63
CA SER A 33 -21.52 11.68 -7.41
C SER A 33 -21.20 11.50 -5.93
N ALA A 34 -21.29 12.55 -5.12
CA ALA A 34 -21.13 12.46 -3.67
C ALA A 34 -22.18 11.51 -3.05
N LEU A 35 -23.46 11.62 -3.43
CA LEU A 35 -24.51 10.72 -2.95
C LEU A 35 -24.28 9.26 -3.34
N ILE A 36 -23.88 8.98 -4.58
CA ILE A 36 -23.59 7.61 -5.03
C ILE A 36 -22.39 7.04 -4.26
N VAL A 37 -21.32 7.81 -4.10
CA VAL A 37 -20.12 7.36 -3.38
C VAL A 37 -20.43 7.13 -1.90
N GLY A 38 -21.06 8.09 -1.22
CA GLY A 38 -21.39 7.98 0.20
C GLY A 38 -22.39 6.87 0.50
N VAL A 39 -23.41 6.66 -0.33
CA VAL A 39 -24.32 5.51 -0.18
C VAL A 39 -23.60 4.18 -0.45
N SER A 40 -22.62 4.13 -1.36
CA SER A 40 -21.87 2.90 -1.65
C SER A 40 -20.81 2.52 -0.62
N LEU A 41 -20.29 3.48 0.17
CA LEU A 41 -19.17 3.27 1.11
C LEU A 41 -19.55 3.49 2.58
N HIS A 42 -20.45 4.44 2.87
CA HIS A 42 -20.68 4.97 4.21
C HIS A 42 -22.16 5.09 4.61
N TYR A 43 -23.08 4.42 3.89
CA TYR A 43 -24.54 4.49 4.08
C TYR A 43 -25.00 4.70 5.53
N HIS A 44 -24.72 3.74 6.42
CA HIS A 44 -25.15 3.79 7.83
C HIS A 44 -24.60 4.98 8.63
N LYS A 45 -23.49 5.59 8.21
CA LYS A 45 -22.88 6.76 8.85
C LYS A 45 -23.48 8.08 8.36
N ILE A 46 -23.89 8.17 7.09
CA ILE A 46 -24.44 9.41 6.51
C ILE A 46 -25.96 9.57 6.70
N VAL A 47 -26.68 8.46 6.96
CA VAL A 47 -28.11 8.50 7.36
C VAL A 47 -28.30 8.70 8.87
N GLN A 48 -27.23 8.62 9.67
CA GLN A 48 -27.29 8.83 11.11
C GLN A 48 -27.40 10.32 11.45
N ASN A 49 -28.14 10.63 12.53
CA ASN A 49 -28.14 11.94 13.18
C ASN A 49 -27.78 11.80 14.68
N GLU A 50 -27.87 12.90 15.43
CA GLU A 50 -27.50 12.97 16.85
C GLU A 50 -28.32 12.06 17.79
N HIS A 51 -29.47 11.55 17.33
CA HIS A 51 -30.45 10.84 18.17
C HIS A 51 -30.94 9.51 17.56
N TYR A 52 -30.93 9.37 16.23
CA TYR A 52 -31.43 8.21 15.50
C TYR A 52 -30.52 7.84 14.32
N GLY A 53 -30.64 6.60 13.85
CA GLY A 53 -29.98 6.09 12.66
C GLY A 53 -30.84 5.04 11.96
N TYR A 54 -30.24 4.25 11.08
CA TYR A 54 -30.94 3.16 10.42
C TYR A 54 -31.45 2.11 11.43
N PRO A 55 -32.73 1.68 11.39
CA PRO A 55 -33.68 1.81 10.28
C PRO A 55 -34.60 3.05 10.32
N ASP A 56 -34.68 3.78 11.43
CA ASP A 56 -35.59 4.93 11.58
C ASP A 56 -35.23 6.08 10.63
N GLU A 57 -33.93 6.28 10.42
CA GLU A 57 -33.37 7.24 9.46
C GLU A 57 -32.64 6.50 8.34
N TRP A 58 -33.03 6.77 7.09
CA TRP A 58 -32.63 5.96 5.94
C TRP A 58 -32.28 6.76 4.67
N PHE A 59 -32.40 8.09 4.70
CA PHE A 59 -31.92 8.99 3.62
C PHE A 59 -31.01 10.09 4.19
N PRO A 60 -29.84 10.35 3.59
CA PRO A 60 -28.84 11.25 4.16
C PRO A 60 -29.13 12.72 3.84
N SER A 61 -28.78 13.63 4.76
CA SER A 61 -28.72 15.07 4.48
C SER A 61 -27.69 15.40 3.40
N VAL A 62 -27.88 16.54 2.74
CA VAL A 62 -26.92 17.13 1.80
C VAL A 62 -25.58 17.32 2.50
N SER A 63 -25.58 17.91 3.71
CA SER A 63 -24.38 18.19 4.50
C SER A 63 -23.60 16.92 4.86
N ALA A 64 -24.25 15.89 5.42
CA ALA A 64 -23.59 14.62 5.74
C ALA A 64 -23.04 13.89 4.49
N THR A 65 -23.67 14.09 3.33
CA THR A 65 -23.23 13.51 2.05
C THR A 65 -21.96 14.16 1.48
N ILE A 66 -21.63 15.40 1.88
CA ILE A 66 -20.56 16.20 1.23
C ILE A 66 -19.48 16.73 2.18
N GLY A 67 -19.74 16.83 3.49
CA GLY A 67 -18.78 17.30 4.50
C GLY A 67 -18.06 16.18 5.26
N ASP A 68 -18.78 15.13 5.64
CA ASP A 68 -18.38 14.28 6.77
C ASP A 68 -17.28 13.25 6.47
N ARG A 69 -17.15 12.82 5.21
CA ARG A 69 -16.39 11.60 4.86
C ARG A 69 -15.61 11.72 3.55
N TYR A 70 -14.43 11.08 3.53
CA TYR A 70 -13.64 10.82 2.33
C TYR A 70 -13.95 9.40 1.82
N PRO A 71 -14.16 9.17 0.51
CA PRO A 71 -13.84 10.06 -0.61
C PRO A 71 -14.99 10.91 -1.16
N GLU A 72 -16.24 10.78 -0.70
CA GLU A 72 -17.41 11.49 -1.24
C GLU A 72 -17.27 13.03 -1.21
N ARG A 73 -16.74 13.58 -0.11
CA ARG A 73 -16.34 15.00 0.01
C ARG A 73 -15.41 15.45 -1.12
N SER A 74 -14.42 14.63 -1.49
CA SER A 74 -13.48 14.95 -2.57
C SER A 74 -14.14 14.97 -3.95
N PHE A 75 -15.10 14.08 -4.20
CA PHE A 75 -15.89 14.11 -5.45
C PHE A 75 -16.72 15.39 -5.54
N PHE A 76 -17.40 15.78 -4.45
CA PHE A 76 -18.14 17.05 -4.39
C PHE A 76 -17.22 18.25 -4.67
N MET A 77 -16.13 18.37 -3.90
CA MET A 77 -15.16 19.47 -3.99
C MET A 77 -14.55 19.65 -5.39
N VAL A 78 -14.25 18.56 -6.10
CA VAL A 78 -13.69 18.60 -7.46
C VAL A 78 -14.73 19.09 -8.48
N PHE A 79 -15.98 18.62 -8.42
CA PHE A 79 -17.00 19.08 -9.36
C PHE A 79 -17.47 20.52 -9.06
N ILE A 80 -17.51 20.97 -7.80
CA ILE A 80 -17.74 22.39 -7.50
C ILE A 80 -16.57 23.27 -7.98
N ALA A 81 -15.31 22.80 -7.87
CA ALA A 81 -14.16 23.52 -8.44
C ALA A 81 -14.34 23.77 -9.95
N ILE A 82 -14.76 22.73 -10.69
CA ILE A 82 -15.03 22.82 -12.13
C ILE A 82 -16.25 23.71 -12.43
N THR A 83 -17.25 23.74 -11.54
CA THR A 83 -18.47 24.57 -11.66
C THR A 83 -18.17 26.07 -11.52
N SER A 84 -17.12 26.47 -10.80
CA SER A 84 -16.78 27.87 -10.53
C SER A 84 -16.61 28.73 -11.79
N GLY A 85 -15.89 28.25 -12.81
CA GLY A 85 -15.68 28.97 -14.08
C GLY A 85 -16.98 29.25 -14.84
N PRO A 86 -17.78 28.21 -15.16
CA PRO A 86 -19.13 28.35 -15.68
C PRO A 86 -20.04 29.25 -14.83
N ARG A 87 -19.91 29.21 -13.50
CA ARG A 87 -20.68 30.05 -12.58
C ARG A 87 -20.38 31.54 -12.73
N PHE A 88 -19.11 31.93 -12.67
CA PHE A 88 -18.72 33.33 -12.86
C PHE A 88 -19.07 33.82 -14.27
N ALA A 89 -18.93 32.97 -15.29
CA ALA A 89 -19.34 33.28 -16.65
C ALA A 89 -20.88 33.48 -16.78
N LEU A 90 -21.70 32.67 -16.08
CA LEU A 90 -23.16 32.84 -16.03
C LEU A 90 -23.54 34.18 -15.40
N VAL A 91 -22.93 34.56 -14.28
CA VAL A 91 -23.19 35.87 -13.62
C VAL A 91 -22.75 37.03 -14.52
N ALA A 92 -21.61 36.92 -15.20
CA ALA A 92 -21.11 37.94 -16.12
C ALA A 92 -22.02 38.11 -17.35
N LEU A 93 -22.51 37.01 -17.95
CA LEU A 93 -23.47 37.07 -19.05
C LEU A 93 -24.82 37.65 -18.60
N TRP A 94 -25.28 37.30 -17.41
CA TRP A 94 -26.52 37.87 -16.86
C TRP A 94 -26.42 39.39 -16.65
N TYR A 95 -25.27 39.88 -16.18
CA TYR A 95 -24.99 41.31 -16.13
C TYR A 95 -25.00 41.96 -17.52
N LEU A 96 -24.31 41.38 -18.50
CA LEU A 96 -24.26 41.92 -19.87
C LEU A 96 -25.64 41.95 -20.56
N LEU A 97 -26.51 41.00 -20.26
CA LEU A 97 -27.89 40.93 -20.76
C LEU A 97 -28.80 42.01 -20.15
N THR A 98 -28.55 42.39 -18.90
CA THR A 98 -29.44 43.26 -18.11
C THR A 98 -28.93 44.70 -17.95
N ALA A 99 -27.65 44.97 -18.26
CA ALA A 99 -27.02 46.28 -18.13
C ALA A 99 -27.64 47.34 -19.06
N ARG A 100 -28.41 48.27 -18.48
CA ARG A 100 -28.98 49.44 -19.19
C ARG A 100 -28.31 50.75 -18.72
N PRO A 101 -28.10 51.74 -19.61
CA PRO A 101 -27.62 53.06 -19.21
C PRO A 101 -28.45 53.66 -18.07
N ASN A 102 -27.80 54.40 -17.17
CA ASN A 102 -28.41 55.05 -16.00
C ASN A 102 -29.15 54.11 -15.01
N THR A 103 -28.91 52.79 -15.05
CA THR A 103 -29.45 51.84 -14.05
C THR A 103 -28.37 51.28 -13.13
N THR A 104 -28.70 51.15 -11.83
CA THR A 104 -27.82 50.56 -10.81
C THR A 104 -28.19 49.12 -10.47
N LEU A 105 -29.48 48.73 -10.61
CA LEU A 105 -29.98 47.40 -10.26
C LEU A 105 -29.21 46.24 -10.94
N PRO A 106 -28.85 46.28 -12.24
CA PRO A 106 -28.03 45.22 -12.85
C PRO A 106 -26.66 45.04 -12.17
N LYS A 107 -26.03 46.13 -11.71
CA LYS A 107 -24.74 46.08 -11.01
C LYS A 107 -24.88 45.48 -9.61
N PHE A 108 -25.95 45.81 -8.90
CA PHE A 108 -26.28 45.22 -7.60
C PHE A 108 -26.54 43.72 -7.71
N VAL A 109 -27.33 43.29 -8.71
CA VAL A 109 -27.60 41.86 -8.95
C VAL A 109 -26.33 41.10 -9.36
N ALA A 110 -25.47 41.69 -10.19
CA ALA A 110 -24.17 41.11 -10.53
C ALA A 110 -23.27 40.95 -9.29
N PHE A 111 -23.21 41.95 -8.41
CA PHE A 111 -22.47 41.89 -7.16
C PHE A 111 -23.02 40.80 -6.22
N MET A 112 -24.35 40.70 -6.05
CA MET A 112 -24.98 39.63 -5.28
C MET A 112 -24.71 38.24 -5.87
N GLY A 113 -24.67 38.10 -7.20
CA GLY A 113 -24.31 36.85 -7.87
C GLY A 113 -22.85 36.43 -7.65
N ILE A 114 -21.92 37.39 -7.64
CA ILE A 114 -20.51 37.15 -7.30
C ILE A 114 -20.38 36.79 -5.82
N PHE A 115 -20.99 37.56 -4.92
CA PHE A 115 -20.95 37.31 -3.48
C PHE A 115 -21.51 35.93 -3.12
N ARG A 116 -22.70 35.58 -3.63
CA ARG A 116 -23.29 34.23 -3.51
C ARG A 116 -22.37 33.13 -4.07
N THR A 117 -21.66 33.41 -5.16
CA THR A 117 -20.72 32.42 -5.73
C THR A 117 -19.50 32.21 -4.82
N LEU A 118 -18.98 33.27 -4.19
CA LEU A 118 -17.87 33.19 -3.24
C LEU A 118 -18.28 32.50 -1.93
N THR A 119 -19.45 32.80 -1.37
CA THR A 119 -19.95 32.13 -0.15
C THR A 119 -20.27 30.65 -0.41
N CYS A 120 -20.68 30.29 -1.63
CA CYS A 120 -20.81 28.89 -2.05
C CYS A 120 -19.48 28.13 -1.96
N GLY A 121 -18.40 28.75 -2.44
CA GLY A 121 -17.05 28.20 -2.30
C GLY A 121 -16.62 28.12 -0.83
N GLY A 122 -17.00 29.12 -0.03
CA GLY A 122 -16.76 29.16 1.41
C GLY A 122 -17.23 27.89 2.12
N TRP A 123 -18.54 27.60 2.12
CA TRP A 123 -19.07 26.40 2.80
C TRP A 123 -18.72 25.09 2.08
N THR A 124 -18.36 25.13 0.79
CA THR A 124 -17.86 23.93 0.07
C THR A 124 -16.46 23.52 0.55
N TYR A 125 -15.57 24.48 0.81
CA TYR A 125 -14.16 24.19 1.13
C TYR A 125 -13.85 24.28 2.63
N VAL A 126 -14.61 25.06 3.39
CA VAL A 126 -14.67 25.01 4.85
C VAL A 126 -15.90 24.19 5.22
N THR A 127 -15.72 22.89 5.45
CA THR A 127 -16.82 21.96 5.75
C THR A 127 -17.17 21.99 7.23
N SER A 128 -18.39 21.53 7.55
CA SER A 128 -18.91 21.34 8.91
C SER A 128 -17.97 20.57 9.86
N THR A 129 -17.14 19.67 9.32
CA THR A 129 -16.11 18.91 10.06
C THR A 129 -14.83 19.67 10.38
N ASP A 130 -14.54 20.73 9.63
CA ASP A 130 -13.26 21.43 9.67
C ASP A 130 -13.38 22.70 10.50
N ASP A 131 -14.47 23.45 10.28
CA ASP A 131 -14.86 24.60 11.08
C ASP A 131 -16.38 24.84 10.93
N HIS A 132 -17.14 24.47 11.95
CA HIS A 132 -18.61 24.52 11.93
C HIS A 132 -19.15 25.96 11.88
N ASP A 133 -18.50 26.89 12.57
CA ASP A 133 -18.95 28.30 12.64
C ASP A 133 -18.74 29.00 11.29
N TRP A 134 -17.57 28.84 10.67
CA TRP A 134 -17.32 29.42 9.35
C TRP A 134 -18.12 28.74 8.24
N HIS A 135 -18.33 27.42 8.30
CA HIS A 135 -19.24 26.70 7.41
C HIS A 135 -20.64 27.32 7.43
N ASP A 136 -21.22 27.49 8.63
CA ASP A 136 -22.58 28.00 8.79
C ASP A 136 -22.68 29.50 8.45
N ILE A 137 -21.66 30.31 8.77
CA ILE A 137 -21.57 31.71 8.33
C ILE A 137 -21.62 31.79 6.80
N PHE A 138 -20.88 30.94 6.08
CA PHE A 138 -20.89 30.92 4.62
C PHE A 138 -22.20 30.36 4.03
N MET A 139 -22.79 29.32 4.64
CA MET A 139 -24.08 28.76 4.23
C MET A 139 -25.23 29.74 4.43
N ILE A 140 -25.32 30.39 5.59
CA ILE A 140 -26.33 31.43 5.88
C ILE A 140 -26.12 32.62 4.94
N SER A 141 -24.87 33.06 4.72
CA SER A 141 -24.57 34.15 3.78
C SER A 141 -24.96 33.80 2.34
N TYR A 142 -24.82 32.54 1.92
CA TYR A 142 -25.30 32.03 0.64
C TYR A 142 -26.83 32.12 0.53
N LEU A 143 -27.56 31.58 1.51
CA LEU A 143 -29.03 31.60 1.52
C LEU A 143 -29.60 33.03 1.55
N VAL A 144 -29.01 33.91 2.37
CA VAL A 144 -29.38 35.33 2.43
C VAL A 144 -29.10 36.04 1.08
N ALA A 145 -27.98 35.75 0.42
CA ALA A 145 -27.66 36.30 -0.90
C ALA A 145 -28.51 35.73 -2.05
N THR A 146 -29.09 34.54 -1.89
CA THR A 146 -30.01 33.93 -2.86
C THR A 146 -31.32 34.72 -3.00
N LEU A 147 -31.79 35.41 -1.95
CA LEU A 147 -32.99 36.25 -2.01
C LEU A 147 -32.85 37.47 -2.96
N PRO A 148 -31.88 38.40 -2.79
CA PRO A 148 -31.70 39.54 -3.70
C PRO A 148 -31.22 39.11 -5.10
N TRP A 149 -30.50 37.99 -5.22
CA TRP A 149 -30.22 37.39 -6.54
C TRP A 149 -31.52 36.99 -7.25
N THR A 150 -32.34 36.14 -6.63
CA THR A 150 -33.57 35.59 -7.23
C THR A 150 -34.59 36.68 -7.55
N LEU A 151 -34.84 37.62 -6.62
CA LEU A 151 -35.73 38.76 -6.86
C LEU A 151 -35.17 39.71 -7.93
N GLY A 152 -33.85 39.95 -7.93
CA GLY A 152 -33.18 40.76 -8.94
C GLY A 152 -33.25 40.14 -10.35
N CYS A 153 -33.03 38.83 -10.46
CA CYS A 153 -33.16 38.08 -11.71
C CYS A 153 -34.61 38.01 -12.21
N LEU A 154 -35.60 38.01 -11.31
CA LEU A 154 -37.01 38.15 -11.68
C LEU A 154 -37.35 39.57 -12.17
N ALA A 155 -36.85 40.61 -11.50
CA ALA A 155 -37.12 42.01 -11.84
C ALA A 155 -36.40 42.50 -13.10
N LEU A 156 -35.24 41.91 -13.42
CA LEU A 156 -34.44 42.22 -14.62
C LEU A 156 -34.68 41.24 -15.78
N SER A 157 -35.52 40.22 -15.62
CA SER A 157 -35.76 39.19 -16.65
C SER A 157 -36.22 39.82 -17.97
N PRO A 158 -35.69 39.42 -19.13
CA PRO A 158 -36.23 39.81 -20.43
C PRO A 158 -37.70 39.35 -20.61
N ASP A 159 -38.37 39.88 -21.65
CA ASP A 159 -39.75 39.56 -22.06
C ASP A 159 -39.93 38.13 -22.63
N ASN A 160 -39.18 37.17 -22.10
CA ASN A 160 -39.27 35.75 -22.39
C ASN A 160 -40.29 35.10 -21.45
N ALA A 161 -41.57 35.06 -21.88
CA ALA A 161 -42.67 34.52 -21.09
C ALA A 161 -42.42 33.08 -20.57
N ARG A 162 -41.63 32.27 -21.29
CA ARG A 162 -41.26 30.91 -20.87
C ARG A 162 -40.23 30.93 -19.74
N ALA A 163 -39.17 31.72 -19.86
CA ALA A 163 -38.17 31.88 -18.80
C ALA A 163 -38.77 32.52 -17.54
N VAL A 164 -39.58 33.57 -17.68
CA VAL A 164 -40.30 34.21 -16.57
C VAL A 164 -41.23 33.22 -15.85
N LYS A 165 -41.96 32.37 -16.59
CA LYS A 165 -42.81 31.32 -15.99
C LYS A 165 -41.99 30.32 -15.16
N TYR A 166 -40.89 29.80 -15.70
CA TYR A 166 -40.06 28.85 -14.96
C TYR A 166 -39.35 29.49 -13.76
N ARG A 167 -38.80 30.71 -13.90
CA ARG A 167 -38.21 31.45 -12.76
C ARG A 167 -39.22 31.68 -11.64
N LYS A 168 -40.44 32.12 -11.95
CA LYS A 168 -41.51 32.29 -10.95
C LYS A 168 -41.87 30.96 -10.28
N CYS A 169 -41.98 29.88 -11.06
CA CYS A 169 -42.28 28.54 -10.53
C CYS A 169 -41.18 28.04 -9.58
N LEU A 170 -39.91 28.12 -10.00
CA LEU A 170 -38.76 27.60 -9.24
C LEU A 170 -38.45 28.46 -8.00
N ALA A 171 -38.55 29.79 -8.10
CA ALA A 171 -38.45 30.67 -6.93
C ALA A 171 -39.57 30.40 -5.91
N SER A 172 -40.81 30.19 -6.38
CA SER A 172 -41.94 29.85 -5.49
C SER A 172 -41.75 28.47 -4.85
N ALA A 173 -41.19 27.50 -5.59
CA ALA A 173 -40.86 26.19 -5.05
C ALA A 173 -39.74 26.27 -4.00
N PHE A 174 -38.65 27.00 -4.28
CA PHE A 174 -37.54 27.21 -3.36
C PHE A 174 -38.00 27.87 -2.05
N PHE A 175 -38.60 29.07 -2.11
CA PHE A 175 -39.05 29.76 -0.91
C PHE A 175 -40.23 29.05 -0.22
N GLY A 176 -41.09 28.36 -0.97
CA GLY A 176 -42.15 27.52 -0.41
C GLY A 176 -41.62 26.28 0.32
N THR A 177 -40.46 25.74 -0.07
CA THR A 177 -39.82 24.57 0.55
C THR A 177 -39.12 24.91 1.87
N LEU A 178 -38.72 26.17 2.08
CA LEU A 178 -38.17 26.62 3.36
C LEU A 178 -39.14 26.42 4.53
N VAL A 179 -40.46 26.53 4.30
CA VAL A 179 -41.47 26.38 5.36
C VAL A 179 -41.53 24.95 5.93
N PRO A 180 -41.72 23.88 5.12
CA PRO A 180 -41.63 22.51 5.63
C PRO A 180 -40.20 22.13 6.04
N LEU A 181 -39.14 22.66 5.40
CA LEU A 181 -37.76 22.45 5.86
C LEU A 181 -37.58 22.91 7.31
N ILE A 182 -37.93 24.16 7.64
CA ILE A 182 -37.82 24.71 8.99
C ILE A 182 -38.69 23.93 9.97
N TYR A 183 -39.90 23.52 9.57
CA TYR A 183 -40.74 22.66 10.41
C TYR A 183 -40.05 21.33 10.73
N PHE A 184 -39.56 20.59 9.74
CA PHE A 184 -38.90 19.29 9.96
C PHE A 184 -37.49 19.41 10.59
N PHE A 185 -36.83 20.55 10.44
CA PHE A 185 -35.63 20.91 11.22
C PHE A 185 -35.96 20.98 12.71
N ILE A 186 -37.03 21.70 13.07
CA ILE A 186 -37.51 21.78 14.46
C ILE A 186 -37.99 20.40 14.95
N GLN A 187 -38.66 19.60 14.12
CA GLN A 187 -39.08 18.25 14.50
C GLN A 187 -37.90 17.31 14.82
N HIS A 188 -36.79 17.37 14.07
CA HIS A 188 -35.63 16.50 14.36
C HIS A 188 -34.68 17.07 15.44
N LYS A 189 -34.34 18.37 15.41
CA LYS A 189 -33.44 18.98 16.41
C LYS A 189 -34.08 19.24 17.77
N VAL A 190 -35.32 19.76 17.78
CA VAL A 190 -35.97 20.24 19.02
C VAL A 190 -36.92 19.19 19.60
N HIS A 191 -37.80 18.62 18.77
CA HIS A 191 -38.78 17.63 19.21
C HIS A 191 -38.29 16.17 19.13
N LYS A 192 -37.12 15.94 18.52
CA LYS A 192 -36.44 14.63 18.47
C LYS A 192 -37.33 13.51 17.95
N VAL A 193 -38.08 13.79 16.87
CA VAL A 193 -39.00 12.82 16.24
C VAL A 193 -38.23 11.91 15.27
N ALA A 194 -38.30 10.60 15.49
CA ALA A 194 -37.70 9.59 14.60
C ALA A 194 -38.25 9.70 13.17
N GLY A 195 -37.36 9.61 12.17
CA GLY A 195 -37.69 9.76 10.74
C GLY A 195 -37.85 11.21 10.26
N ALA A 196 -37.82 12.20 11.17
CA ALA A 196 -37.97 13.61 10.79
C ALA A 196 -36.72 14.18 10.12
N TYR A 197 -35.53 13.61 10.35
CA TYR A 197 -34.29 14.01 9.67
C TYR A 197 -34.27 13.54 8.21
N THR A 198 -34.74 12.32 7.93
CA THR A 198 -34.98 11.80 6.58
C THR A 198 -35.96 12.69 5.80
N ILE A 199 -37.06 13.13 6.44
CA ILE A 199 -38.03 14.04 5.81
C ILE A 199 -37.42 15.44 5.59
N TYR A 200 -36.66 15.97 6.55
CA TYR A 200 -35.89 17.20 6.40
C TYR A 200 -34.92 17.13 5.21
N ALA A 201 -34.17 16.03 5.09
CA ALA A 201 -33.20 15.80 4.02
C ALA A 201 -33.86 15.87 2.63
N PHE A 202 -35.04 15.28 2.43
CA PHE A 202 -35.76 15.41 1.15
C PHE A 202 -36.07 16.87 0.78
N PHE A 203 -36.38 17.75 1.73
CA PHE A 203 -36.59 19.17 1.48
C PHE A 203 -35.28 19.94 1.25
N GLU A 204 -34.20 19.56 1.93
CA GLU A 204 -32.85 20.12 1.75
C GLU A 204 -32.31 19.80 0.34
N TRP A 205 -32.36 18.53 -0.07
CA TRP A 205 -32.06 18.09 -1.44
C TRP A 205 -32.95 18.79 -2.47
N ALA A 206 -34.23 19.01 -2.18
CA ALA A 206 -35.14 19.74 -3.09
C ALA A 206 -34.74 21.21 -3.26
N LEU A 207 -34.25 21.90 -2.22
CA LEU A 207 -33.74 23.27 -2.35
C LEU A 207 -32.56 23.35 -3.32
N ILE A 208 -31.58 22.45 -3.20
CA ILE A 208 -30.43 22.39 -4.11
C ILE A 208 -30.89 22.17 -5.56
N LEU A 209 -31.86 21.26 -5.77
CA LEU A 209 -32.45 21.02 -7.10
C LEU A 209 -33.16 22.25 -7.66
N PHE A 210 -33.97 22.96 -6.87
CA PHE A 210 -34.67 24.16 -7.34
C PHE A 210 -33.73 25.34 -7.61
N ASP A 211 -32.65 25.47 -6.83
CA ASP A 211 -31.70 26.58 -6.94
C ASP A 211 -30.80 26.44 -8.18
N VAL A 212 -30.19 25.26 -8.38
CA VAL A 212 -29.43 24.96 -9.61
C VAL A 212 -30.36 25.03 -10.84
N ALA A 213 -31.61 24.55 -10.73
CA ALA A 213 -32.60 24.69 -11.80
C ALA A 213 -32.98 26.16 -12.10
N PHE A 214 -33.05 27.04 -11.10
CA PHE A 214 -33.40 28.45 -11.30
C PHE A 214 -32.35 29.15 -12.18
N ASP A 215 -31.07 28.94 -11.87
CA ASP A 215 -29.98 29.50 -12.68
C ASP A 215 -29.82 28.76 -14.02
N ALA A 216 -30.22 27.49 -14.13
CA ALA A 216 -30.33 26.79 -15.42
C ALA A 216 -31.31 27.48 -16.41
N VAL A 217 -32.32 28.21 -15.93
CA VAL A 217 -33.27 28.93 -16.79
C VAL A 217 -32.58 30.00 -17.65
N THR A 218 -31.39 30.51 -17.26
CA THR A 218 -30.65 31.46 -18.11
C THR A 218 -30.26 30.87 -19.47
N ALA A 219 -30.27 29.54 -19.64
CA ALA A 219 -30.08 28.88 -20.93
C ALA A 219 -31.12 29.30 -21.99
N LEU A 220 -32.33 29.70 -21.57
CA LEU A 220 -33.39 30.19 -22.45
C LEU A 220 -33.20 31.65 -22.89
N ASP A 221 -32.37 32.42 -22.18
CA ASP A 221 -32.10 33.83 -22.49
C ASP A 221 -30.74 34.00 -23.18
N PHE A 222 -29.73 33.22 -22.77
CA PHE A 222 -28.41 33.18 -23.40
C PHE A 222 -28.40 32.47 -24.76
N ASP A 223 -29.54 31.94 -25.23
CA ASP A 223 -29.71 31.56 -26.64
C ASP A 223 -29.64 32.78 -27.58
N THR A 224 -29.90 33.98 -27.06
CA THR A 224 -29.72 35.26 -27.78
C THR A 224 -28.25 35.72 -27.86
N PHE A 225 -27.32 35.02 -27.20
CA PHE A 225 -25.90 35.35 -27.22
C PHE A 225 -25.07 34.35 -28.04
N GLU A 226 -24.13 34.87 -28.81
CA GLU A 226 -23.03 34.13 -29.41
C GLU A 226 -21.71 34.63 -28.80
N LEU A 227 -20.94 33.73 -28.19
CA LEU A 227 -19.63 34.01 -27.63
C LEU A 227 -18.58 33.78 -28.71
N VAL A 228 -18.07 34.89 -29.26
CA VAL A 228 -17.15 34.92 -30.39
C VAL A 228 -15.75 35.34 -29.93
N VAL A 229 -14.81 34.39 -29.90
CA VAL A 229 -13.39 34.65 -29.67
C VAL A 229 -12.75 35.11 -30.98
N LYS A 230 -12.42 36.41 -31.07
CA LYS A 230 -11.75 37.00 -32.24
C LYS A 230 -10.25 37.22 -32.01
N ASP A 231 -9.43 36.81 -32.96
CA ASP A 231 -8.00 37.15 -32.97
C ASP A 231 -7.80 38.54 -33.58
N VAL A 232 -7.80 39.56 -32.72
CA VAL A 232 -7.65 40.97 -33.11
C VAL A 232 -6.20 41.37 -33.42
N LYS A 233 -5.22 40.44 -33.33
CA LYS A 233 -3.78 40.73 -33.51
C LYS A 233 -3.05 39.78 -34.48
N GLY A 234 -3.66 38.69 -34.93
CA GLY A 234 -3.02 37.69 -35.79
C GLY A 234 -2.19 36.65 -35.03
N ALA A 235 -2.40 36.50 -33.71
CA ALA A 235 -1.68 35.55 -32.87
C ALA A 235 -2.11 34.08 -33.06
N SER A 236 -3.37 33.80 -33.43
CA SER A 236 -3.82 32.44 -33.76
C SER A 236 -3.52 32.05 -35.21
N LYS A 237 -3.15 33.03 -36.06
CA LYS A 237 -2.57 32.77 -37.38
C LYS A 237 -1.13 32.26 -37.22
N GLY A 238 -0.99 30.94 -37.14
CA GLY A 238 0.29 30.24 -37.22
C GLY A 238 1.05 30.58 -38.51
N LYS A 239 1.94 31.58 -38.42
CA LYS A 239 2.98 31.98 -39.40
C LYS A 239 2.50 32.00 -40.86
N SER A 240 1.65 32.98 -41.19
CA SER A 240 1.38 33.33 -42.59
C SER A 240 2.61 33.99 -43.21
N LYS A 241 3.41 33.18 -43.92
CA LYS A 241 4.57 33.51 -44.79
C LYS A 241 4.92 35.00 -44.90
N MET A 242 6.00 35.41 -44.22
CA MET A 242 6.75 36.63 -44.55
C MET A 242 8.24 36.33 -44.69
N VAL A 243 8.93 37.17 -45.47
CA VAL A 243 10.29 36.92 -46.02
C VAL A 243 11.37 36.66 -44.94
N ALA A 244 11.14 37.08 -43.69
CA ALA A 244 12.03 36.78 -42.56
C ALA A 244 12.20 35.26 -42.28
N ASP A 245 11.22 34.43 -42.66
CA ASP A 245 11.35 32.98 -42.49
C ASP A 245 12.48 32.38 -43.35
N ALA A 246 12.88 33.00 -44.47
CA ALA A 246 13.99 32.52 -45.30
C ALA A 246 15.38 32.63 -44.62
N VAL A 247 15.48 33.40 -43.52
CA VAL A 247 16.69 33.46 -42.66
C VAL A 247 16.54 32.50 -41.47
N LEU A 248 15.35 32.45 -40.85
CA LEU A 248 15.06 31.57 -39.71
C LEU A 248 14.85 30.09 -40.08
N GLU A 249 14.64 29.75 -41.35
CA GLU A 249 14.61 28.35 -41.82
C GLU A 249 15.95 27.62 -41.60
N LYS A 250 17.07 28.35 -41.46
CA LYS A 250 18.38 27.75 -41.14
C LYS A 250 18.57 27.31 -39.67
N GLU A 251 17.67 27.68 -38.76
CA GLU A 251 17.80 27.32 -37.33
C GLU A 251 16.64 26.47 -36.80
N LYS A 252 15.55 26.33 -37.56
CA LYS A 252 14.34 25.57 -37.15
C LYS A 252 14.44 24.04 -37.36
N ASP A 253 15.59 23.50 -37.75
CA ASP A 253 15.75 22.09 -38.16
C ASP A 253 15.58 21.05 -37.03
N LYS A 254 15.26 21.47 -35.80
CA LYS A 254 14.97 20.56 -34.67
C LYS A 254 13.63 19.82 -34.88
N PRO A 255 13.62 18.48 -35.00
CA PRO A 255 12.39 17.72 -35.31
C PRO A 255 11.31 17.78 -34.23
N VAL A 256 11.72 17.93 -32.97
CA VAL A 256 10.86 17.76 -31.78
C VAL A 256 9.84 18.88 -31.64
N GLU A 257 10.28 20.14 -31.76
CA GLU A 257 9.41 21.33 -31.65
C GLU A 257 8.29 21.32 -32.71
N GLN A 258 8.57 20.76 -33.89
CA GLN A 258 7.63 20.68 -35.01
C GLN A 258 6.53 19.61 -34.84
N VAL A 259 6.64 18.72 -33.84
CA VAL A 259 5.62 17.69 -33.52
C VAL A 259 4.56 18.25 -32.56
N PHE A 260 4.95 19.07 -31.60
CA PHE A 260 4.03 19.62 -30.59
C PHE A 260 3.16 20.79 -31.11
N GLY A 261 3.52 21.40 -32.25
CA GLY A 261 2.81 22.54 -32.83
C GLY A 261 1.54 22.21 -33.64
N GLN A 262 0.90 21.05 -33.45
CA GLN A 262 -0.29 20.64 -34.23
C GLN A 262 -1.56 20.51 -33.38
N VAL A 263 -2.72 20.73 -34.01
CA VAL A 263 -4.04 20.69 -33.34
C VAL A 263 -4.35 19.26 -32.87
N PHE A 264 -4.49 19.11 -31.54
CA PHE A 264 -4.88 17.88 -30.86
C PHE A 264 -6.27 17.40 -31.26
N SER A 265 -6.44 16.08 -31.43
CA SER A 265 -7.70 15.44 -31.78
C SER A 265 -7.96 14.24 -30.88
N TRP A 266 -9.02 14.31 -30.07
CA TRP A 266 -9.49 13.20 -29.24
C TRP A 266 -9.70 11.91 -30.04
N SER A 267 -10.19 12.01 -31.28
CA SER A 267 -10.39 10.81 -32.13
C SER A 267 -9.07 10.19 -32.61
N GLU A 268 -7.96 10.92 -32.64
CA GLU A 268 -6.64 10.38 -32.97
C GLU A 268 -5.94 9.85 -31.71
N ALA A 269 -6.12 10.51 -30.56
CA ALA A 269 -5.64 10.01 -29.26
C ALA A 269 -6.29 8.67 -28.89
N ILE A 270 -7.61 8.53 -29.07
CA ILE A 270 -8.35 7.26 -28.84
C ILE A 270 -7.92 6.17 -29.84
N ASP A 271 -7.50 6.54 -31.06
CA ASP A 271 -6.95 5.57 -32.01
C ASP A 271 -5.59 5.04 -31.55
N ALA A 272 -4.70 5.93 -31.10
CA ALA A 272 -3.39 5.56 -30.56
C ALA A 272 -3.53 4.70 -29.30
N ALA A 273 -4.38 5.09 -28.35
CA ALA A 273 -4.64 4.34 -27.12
C ALA A 273 -5.20 2.93 -27.40
N ALA A 274 -6.15 2.80 -28.33
CA ALA A 274 -6.68 1.50 -28.73
C ALA A 274 -5.62 0.62 -29.42
N ASP A 275 -4.79 1.19 -30.30
CA ASP A 275 -3.70 0.45 -30.94
C ASP A 275 -2.66 -0.03 -29.91
N ILE A 276 -2.30 0.82 -28.94
CA ILE A 276 -1.36 0.49 -27.85
C ILE A 276 -1.94 -0.61 -26.95
N TYR A 277 -3.23 -0.55 -26.61
CA TYR A 277 -3.88 -1.54 -25.77
C TYR A 277 -3.89 -2.94 -26.42
N ASN A 278 -4.09 -3.01 -27.74
CA ASN A 278 -3.95 -4.27 -28.48
C ASN A 278 -2.51 -4.82 -28.44
N GLY A 279 -1.50 -3.94 -28.35
CA GLY A 279 -0.10 -4.32 -28.13
C GLY A 279 0.14 -4.85 -26.71
N PHE A 280 -0.39 -4.16 -25.70
CA PHE A 280 -0.34 -4.60 -24.30
C PHE A 280 -0.98 -5.98 -24.10
N VAL A 281 -2.14 -6.24 -24.72
CA VAL A 281 -2.78 -7.56 -24.71
C VAL A 281 -1.91 -8.62 -25.39
N PHE A 282 -1.27 -8.31 -26.52
CA PHE A 282 -0.33 -9.25 -27.17
C PHE A 282 0.81 -9.67 -26.22
N TRP A 283 1.45 -8.71 -25.57
CA TRP A 283 2.57 -8.98 -24.66
C TRP A 283 2.12 -9.70 -23.39
N SER A 284 0.95 -9.36 -22.85
CA SER A 284 0.34 -10.07 -21.72
C SER A 284 0.07 -11.54 -22.06
N MET A 285 -0.49 -11.81 -23.24
CA MET A 285 -0.71 -13.20 -23.67
C MET A 285 0.59 -13.97 -23.92
N LEU A 286 1.56 -13.34 -24.59
CA LEU A 286 2.85 -13.97 -24.91
C LEU A 286 3.64 -14.34 -23.64
N THR A 287 3.73 -13.42 -22.68
CA THR A 287 4.45 -13.64 -21.41
C THR A 287 3.81 -14.74 -20.56
N SER A 288 2.49 -14.90 -20.64
CA SER A 288 1.80 -16.01 -19.95
C SER A 288 2.06 -17.39 -20.56
N LEU A 289 2.45 -17.49 -21.84
CA LEU A 289 2.60 -18.79 -22.50
C LEU A 289 3.75 -19.61 -21.91
N GLY A 290 4.85 -18.98 -21.52
CA GLY A 290 5.97 -19.65 -20.86
C GLY A 290 5.52 -20.30 -19.54
N LEU A 291 4.91 -19.49 -18.67
CA LEU A 291 4.40 -19.88 -17.34
C LEU A 291 3.44 -21.09 -17.40
N LEU A 292 2.52 -21.10 -18.38
CA LEU A 292 1.55 -22.19 -18.57
C LEU A 292 2.17 -23.45 -19.18
N VAL A 293 3.27 -23.33 -19.92
CA VAL A 293 4.02 -24.49 -20.42
C VAL A 293 4.86 -25.09 -19.30
N TRP A 294 5.57 -24.26 -18.52
CA TRP A 294 6.52 -24.68 -17.48
C TRP A 294 5.88 -25.51 -16.36
N TYR A 295 4.61 -25.26 -16.04
CA TYR A 295 3.80 -26.10 -15.16
C TYR A 295 3.85 -27.61 -15.48
N PHE A 296 3.95 -28.01 -16.75
CA PHE A 296 3.92 -29.44 -17.10
C PHE A 296 5.26 -30.16 -16.88
N PRO A 297 6.43 -29.65 -17.32
CA PRO A 297 7.73 -30.19 -16.94
C PRO A 297 7.93 -30.36 -15.43
N LEU A 298 7.47 -29.39 -14.64
CA LEU A 298 7.52 -29.40 -13.18
C LEU A 298 6.76 -30.60 -12.59
N TRP A 299 5.44 -30.66 -12.77
CA TRP A 299 4.61 -31.75 -12.21
C TRP A 299 4.87 -33.13 -12.82
N HIS A 300 5.64 -33.23 -13.91
CA HIS A 300 6.07 -34.50 -14.52
C HIS A 300 7.55 -34.85 -14.28
N MET A 301 8.34 -33.98 -13.65
CA MET A 301 9.79 -34.10 -13.49
C MET A 301 10.52 -34.47 -14.80
N GLY A 302 10.09 -33.87 -15.92
CA GLY A 302 10.62 -34.20 -17.25
C GLY A 302 9.70 -33.77 -18.40
N ILE A 303 10.13 -34.07 -19.64
CA ILE A 303 9.42 -33.63 -20.86
C ILE A 303 8.05 -34.33 -20.97
N SER A 304 6.98 -33.53 -20.84
CA SER A 304 5.59 -33.97 -20.82
C SER A 304 4.96 -34.13 -22.21
N GLY A 305 5.54 -33.47 -23.22
CA GLY A 305 4.99 -33.30 -24.56
C GLY A 305 4.19 -32.00 -24.76
N TYR A 306 3.76 -31.33 -23.68
CA TYR A 306 3.07 -30.04 -23.77
C TYR A 306 4.00 -28.88 -24.15
N GLU A 307 5.31 -29.06 -24.08
CA GLU A 307 6.32 -28.05 -24.44
C GLU A 307 6.26 -27.66 -25.93
N ILE A 308 5.67 -28.53 -26.76
CA ILE A 308 5.38 -28.23 -28.17
C ILE A 308 4.47 -27.00 -28.34
N LEU A 309 3.71 -26.60 -27.31
CA LEU A 309 2.87 -25.39 -27.35
C LEU A 309 3.70 -24.08 -27.42
N VAL A 310 5.01 -24.10 -27.11
CA VAL A 310 5.93 -22.98 -27.43
C VAL A 310 5.89 -22.66 -28.93
N MET A 311 5.64 -23.66 -29.79
CA MET A 311 5.49 -23.48 -31.25
C MET A 311 4.25 -22.67 -31.66
N SER A 312 3.39 -22.26 -30.72
CA SER A 312 2.20 -21.44 -31.01
C SER A 312 2.55 -20.15 -31.80
N THR A 313 3.71 -19.56 -31.56
CA THR A 313 4.15 -18.30 -32.19
C THR A 313 4.43 -18.39 -33.69
N VAL A 314 4.72 -19.58 -34.24
CA VAL A 314 5.20 -19.73 -35.65
C VAL A 314 4.09 -19.62 -36.70
N SER A 315 2.85 -19.36 -36.26
CA SER A 315 1.65 -19.25 -37.09
C SER A 315 1.77 -18.37 -38.36
N PRO A 316 2.62 -17.32 -38.45
CA PRO A 316 2.79 -16.55 -39.69
C PRO A 316 3.35 -17.34 -40.87
N PHE A 317 3.86 -18.56 -40.69
CA PHE A 317 4.13 -19.47 -41.81
C PHE A 317 2.89 -19.71 -42.68
N LEU A 318 1.67 -19.70 -42.11
CA LEU A 318 0.41 -19.80 -42.86
C LEU A 318 0.25 -18.70 -43.93
N LEU A 319 0.91 -17.55 -43.76
CA LEU A 319 0.89 -16.42 -44.71
C LEU A 319 1.74 -16.69 -45.98
N ALA A 320 2.44 -17.83 -46.06
CA ALA A 320 3.02 -18.33 -47.29
C ALA A 320 1.94 -18.67 -48.32
N ASN A 321 0.86 -19.32 -47.88
CA ASN A 321 -0.27 -19.67 -48.74
C ASN A 321 -1.04 -18.40 -49.14
N ARG A 322 -1.12 -18.12 -50.44
CA ARG A 322 -1.75 -16.90 -50.99
C ARG A 322 -3.23 -16.80 -50.64
N SER A 323 -3.94 -17.93 -50.54
CA SER A 323 -5.35 -17.98 -50.19
C SER A 323 -5.56 -17.70 -48.70
N VAL A 324 -4.79 -18.35 -47.82
CA VAL A 324 -4.85 -18.13 -46.37
C VAL A 324 -4.44 -16.69 -46.02
N ARG A 325 -3.34 -16.18 -46.59
CA ARG A 325 -2.95 -14.76 -46.44
C ARG A 325 -4.06 -13.81 -46.90
N SER A 326 -4.76 -14.13 -47.99
CA SER A 326 -5.87 -13.33 -48.48
C SER A 326 -7.15 -13.45 -47.64
N LEU A 327 -7.32 -14.51 -46.86
CA LEU A 327 -8.42 -14.70 -45.92
C LEU A 327 -8.14 -13.90 -44.64
N VAL A 328 -6.95 -14.06 -44.05
CA VAL A 328 -6.51 -13.35 -42.84
C VAL A 328 -6.51 -11.84 -43.04
N VAL A 329 -5.89 -11.32 -44.11
CA VAL A 329 -5.82 -9.86 -44.35
C VAL A 329 -7.20 -9.24 -44.61
N LYS A 330 -8.16 -9.99 -45.17
CA LYS A 330 -9.56 -9.53 -45.30
C LYS A 330 -10.32 -9.51 -43.98
N ASN A 331 -9.92 -10.32 -43.01
CA ASN A 331 -10.66 -10.57 -41.76
C ASN A 331 -9.83 -10.26 -40.50
N LEU A 332 -8.88 -9.31 -40.57
CA LEU A 332 -7.97 -8.98 -39.46
C LEU A 332 -8.72 -8.71 -38.14
N ARG A 333 -9.89 -8.06 -38.18
CA ARG A 333 -10.76 -7.86 -37.01
C ARG A 333 -11.18 -9.18 -36.35
N LEU A 334 -11.56 -10.20 -37.13
CA LEU A 334 -11.92 -11.50 -36.60
C LEU A 334 -10.69 -12.22 -36.02
N CYS A 335 -9.52 -12.12 -36.68
CA CYS A 335 -8.28 -12.70 -36.17
C CYS A 335 -7.86 -12.08 -34.83
N HIS A 336 -7.93 -10.76 -34.70
CA HIS A 336 -7.68 -10.05 -33.44
C HIS A 336 -8.73 -10.37 -32.36
N ILE A 337 -10.03 -10.51 -32.71
CA ILE A 337 -11.06 -10.95 -31.75
C ILE A 337 -10.80 -12.40 -31.28
N MET A 338 -10.44 -13.33 -32.17
CA MET A 338 -10.13 -14.70 -31.78
C MET A 338 -8.89 -14.80 -30.89
N ALA A 339 -7.92 -13.89 -31.04
CA ALA A 339 -6.77 -13.79 -30.14
C ALA A 339 -7.14 -13.34 -28.70
N LEU A 340 -8.32 -12.76 -28.48
CA LEU A 340 -8.78 -12.38 -27.13
C LEU A 340 -9.27 -13.57 -26.28
N SER A 341 -9.38 -14.78 -26.85
CA SER A 341 -9.80 -15.98 -26.11
C SER A 341 -8.91 -16.29 -24.90
N GLY A 342 -7.62 -15.93 -24.99
CA GLY A 342 -6.66 -16.13 -23.91
C GLY A 342 -6.95 -15.30 -22.66
N LEU A 343 -7.53 -14.11 -22.81
CA LEU A 343 -7.99 -13.27 -21.69
C LEU A 343 -9.26 -13.83 -21.01
N LEU A 344 -9.86 -14.88 -21.57
CA LEU A 344 -10.96 -15.64 -20.96
C LEU A 344 -10.48 -16.99 -20.39
N ALA A 345 -9.20 -17.36 -20.55
CA ALA A 345 -8.69 -18.64 -20.08
C ALA A 345 -8.64 -18.74 -18.53
N TYR A 346 -8.71 -17.63 -17.81
CA TYR A 346 -8.94 -17.62 -16.35
C TYR A 346 -10.32 -18.16 -15.93
N LEU A 347 -11.25 -18.35 -16.87
CA LEU A 347 -12.52 -19.06 -16.62
C LEU A 347 -12.37 -20.58 -16.80
N VAL A 348 -11.19 -21.06 -17.17
CA VAL A 348 -10.88 -22.48 -17.41
C VAL A 348 -10.08 -23.03 -16.23
N THR A 349 -10.76 -23.78 -15.36
CA THR A 349 -10.14 -24.42 -14.19
C THR A 349 -9.14 -25.52 -14.57
N ASN A 350 -9.39 -26.30 -15.62
CA ASN A 350 -8.48 -27.36 -16.04
C ASN A 350 -7.17 -26.80 -16.67
N PRO A 351 -5.97 -27.11 -16.12
CA PRO A 351 -4.69 -26.57 -16.60
C PRO A 351 -4.38 -26.86 -18.08
N VAL A 352 -4.70 -28.07 -18.56
CA VAL A 352 -4.45 -28.47 -19.96
C VAL A 352 -5.29 -27.65 -20.93
N ILE A 353 -6.59 -27.50 -20.65
CA ILE A 353 -7.49 -26.69 -21.49
C ILE A 353 -7.12 -25.20 -21.40
N ARG A 354 -6.64 -24.72 -20.25
CA ARG A 354 -6.10 -23.35 -20.08
C ARG A 354 -4.90 -23.12 -21.00
N LEU A 355 -3.90 -24.01 -20.98
CA LEU A 355 -2.75 -23.95 -21.89
C LEU A 355 -3.17 -23.96 -23.37
N PHE A 356 -4.03 -24.90 -23.80
CA PHE A 356 -4.46 -24.94 -25.20
C PHE A 356 -5.23 -23.68 -25.64
N THR A 357 -6.06 -23.11 -24.76
CA THR A 357 -6.78 -21.85 -25.02
C THR A 357 -5.82 -20.68 -25.23
N VAL A 358 -4.74 -20.63 -24.45
CA VAL A 358 -3.72 -19.58 -24.52
C VAL A 358 -2.76 -19.79 -25.69
N GLY A 359 -2.39 -21.03 -26.00
CA GLY A 359 -1.64 -21.38 -27.21
C GLY A 359 -2.40 -20.98 -28.49
N PHE A 360 -3.70 -21.28 -28.56
CA PHE A 360 -4.55 -20.79 -29.66
C PHE A 360 -4.62 -19.25 -29.70
N ALA A 361 -4.74 -18.59 -28.55
CA ALA A 361 -4.75 -17.13 -28.47
C ALA A 361 -3.45 -16.52 -29.02
N VAL A 362 -2.27 -17.02 -28.61
CA VAL A 362 -0.96 -16.57 -29.09
C VAL A 362 -0.76 -16.91 -30.58
N TRP A 363 -1.19 -18.09 -31.03
CA TRP A 363 -1.19 -18.47 -32.46
C TRP A 363 -1.99 -17.47 -33.29
N MET A 364 -3.20 -17.10 -32.85
CA MET A 364 -4.01 -16.10 -33.51
C MET A 364 -3.41 -14.69 -33.42
N ALA A 365 -2.78 -14.34 -32.29
CA ALA A 365 -2.17 -13.03 -32.07
C ALA A 365 -0.95 -12.81 -32.98
N CYS A 366 -0.01 -13.75 -33.04
CA CYS A 366 1.15 -13.68 -33.96
C CYS A 366 0.71 -13.62 -35.43
N LEU A 367 -0.30 -14.40 -35.81
CA LEU A 367 -0.87 -14.39 -37.16
C LEU A 367 -1.49 -13.02 -37.50
N ALA A 368 -2.26 -12.46 -36.57
CA ALA A 368 -2.94 -11.18 -36.74
C ALA A 368 -1.96 -10.00 -36.81
N TRP A 369 -0.93 -9.94 -35.95
CA TRP A 369 0.07 -8.88 -35.98
C TRP A 369 0.98 -8.94 -37.20
N ALA A 370 1.51 -10.11 -37.56
CA ALA A 370 2.32 -10.28 -38.77
C ALA A 370 1.52 -9.92 -40.04
N ALA A 371 0.24 -10.31 -40.11
CA ALA A 371 -0.64 -9.92 -41.21
C ALA A 371 -0.99 -8.42 -41.19
N THR A 372 -1.14 -7.81 -40.01
CA THR A 372 -1.38 -6.37 -39.85
C THR A 372 -0.19 -5.57 -40.41
N TRP A 373 1.04 -5.83 -39.95
CA TRP A 373 2.24 -5.15 -40.45
C TRP A 373 2.43 -5.32 -41.96
N CYS A 374 2.28 -6.54 -42.50
CA CYS A 374 2.38 -6.75 -43.94
C CYS A 374 1.22 -6.13 -44.76
N SER A 375 0.04 -5.91 -44.17
CA SER A 375 -1.07 -5.23 -44.85
C SER A 375 -0.87 -3.71 -44.94
N GLU A 376 -0.26 -3.10 -43.92
CA GLU A 376 0.03 -1.66 -43.88
C GLU A 376 1.41 -1.31 -44.46
N ALA A 377 2.18 -2.29 -44.94
CA ALA A 377 3.54 -2.12 -45.47
C ALA A 377 3.64 -1.12 -46.65
N GLY A 378 2.55 -0.91 -47.39
CA GLY A 378 2.45 0.09 -48.46
C GLY A 378 2.23 1.54 -47.97
N GLN A 379 1.90 1.76 -46.69
CA GLN A 379 1.66 3.08 -46.10
C GLN A 379 2.61 3.30 -44.90
N PRO A 380 3.83 3.83 -45.11
CA PRO A 380 4.87 3.91 -44.08
C PRO A 380 4.42 4.54 -42.76
N VAL A 381 3.57 5.57 -42.79
CA VAL A 381 3.05 6.23 -41.58
C VAL A 381 2.15 5.33 -40.75
N ARG A 382 1.29 4.52 -41.40
CA ARG A 382 0.43 3.54 -40.71
C ARG A 382 1.24 2.36 -40.19
N LEU A 383 2.21 1.88 -40.98
CA LEU A 383 3.13 0.83 -40.56
C LEU A 383 3.90 1.26 -39.30
N GLU A 384 4.50 2.45 -39.32
CA GLU A 384 5.18 3.06 -38.16
C GLU A 384 4.24 3.12 -36.95
N SER A 385 3.04 3.70 -37.12
CA SER A 385 2.00 3.77 -36.09
C SER A 385 1.63 2.40 -35.48
N LYS A 386 1.48 1.34 -36.28
CA LYS A 386 1.20 -0.01 -35.76
C LYS A 386 2.42 -0.66 -35.07
N ILE A 387 3.65 -0.35 -35.48
CA ILE A 387 4.86 -0.84 -34.82
C ILE A 387 5.07 -0.11 -33.49
N SER A 388 4.96 1.23 -33.48
CA SER A 388 5.03 2.06 -32.26
C SER A 388 3.98 1.65 -31.24
N ALA A 389 2.75 1.37 -31.68
CA ALA A 389 1.71 0.90 -30.78
C ALA A 389 2.06 -0.45 -30.12
N TRP A 390 2.64 -1.37 -30.89
CA TRP A 390 3.05 -2.68 -30.40
C TRP A 390 4.27 -2.62 -29.45
N THR A 391 5.24 -1.74 -29.70
CA THR A 391 6.39 -1.54 -28.78
C THR A 391 6.01 -0.72 -27.53
N ILE A 392 5.09 0.24 -27.63
CA ILE A 392 4.52 0.92 -26.44
C ILE A 392 3.61 -0.05 -25.67
N GLY A 393 3.02 -1.05 -26.33
CA GLY A 393 2.36 -2.17 -25.67
C GLY A 393 3.27 -2.94 -24.72
N LEU A 394 4.55 -3.13 -25.07
CA LEU A 394 5.56 -3.70 -24.17
C LEU A 394 5.82 -2.77 -22.98
N ILE A 395 6.09 -1.49 -23.24
CA ILE A 395 6.32 -0.49 -22.17
C ILE A 395 5.12 -0.44 -21.22
N ALA A 396 3.89 -0.45 -21.73
CA ALA A 396 2.68 -0.50 -20.93
C ALA A 396 2.57 -1.81 -20.12
N SER A 397 2.96 -2.96 -20.69
CA SER A 397 3.02 -4.23 -19.97
C SER A 397 4.00 -4.16 -18.79
N SER A 398 5.22 -3.66 -19.02
CA SER A 398 6.25 -3.54 -17.98
C SER A 398 5.90 -2.46 -16.94
N VAL A 399 5.20 -1.39 -17.32
CA VAL A 399 4.64 -0.39 -16.37
C VAL A 399 3.50 -0.97 -15.53
N ILE A 400 2.62 -1.78 -16.10
CA ILE A 400 1.52 -2.43 -15.36
C ILE A 400 2.07 -3.51 -14.42
N LYS A 401 3.03 -4.33 -14.86
CA LYS A 401 3.75 -5.27 -13.98
C LYS A 401 4.51 -4.51 -12.88
N PHE A 402 5.15 -3.37 -13.19
CA PHE A 402 5.78 -2.52 -12.18
C PHE A 402 4.76 -1.87 -11.20
N ALA A 403 3.51 -1.63 -11.61
CA ALA A 403 2.43 -1.24 -10.69
C ALA A 403 1.98 -2.42 -9.80
N CYS A 404 1.96 -3.62 -10.36
CA CYS A 404 1.37 -4.84 -9.78
C CYS A 404 2.41 -5.82 -9.21
N ARG A 405 3.59 -5.32 -8.78
CA ARG A 405 4.66 -6.09 -8.13
C ARG A 405 5.13 -7.30 -8.97
N THR A 406 5.45 -7.01 -10.23
CA THR A 406 5.82 -7.94 -11.33
C THR A 406 4.74 -8.89 -11.84
N SER A 407 3.63 -9.07 -11.13
CA SER A 407 2.49 -9.84 -11.62
C SER A 407 1.70 -9.05 -12.69
N ASN A 408 1.11 -9.70 -13.68
CA ASN A 408 0.28 -9.03 -14.69
C ASN A 408 -1.21 -9.33 -14.42
N PRO A 409 -2.05 -8.32 -14.08
CA PRO A 409 -3.42 -8.54 -13.66
C PRO A 409 -4.36 -9.03 -14.78
N ILE A 410 -3.91 -9.13 -16.03
CA ILE A 410 -4.69 -9.75 -17.13
C ILE A 410 -4.09 -11.08 -17.62
N TRP A 411 -3.27 -11.74 -16.80
CA TRP A 411 -2.79 -13.09 -17.08
C TRP A 411 -3.86 -14.16 -16.82
N PRO A 412 -3.85 -15.26 -17.59
CA PRO A 412 -4.75 -16.40 -17.42
C PRO A 412 -4.50 -17.21 -16.14
N THR A 413 -3.38 -16.99 -15.45
CA THR A 413 -3.05 -17.53 -14.11
C THR A 413 -3.51 -16.63 -12.96
N SER A 414 -4.20 -15.52 -13.27
CA SER A 414 -4.81 -14.62 -12.29
C SER A 414 -6.33 -14.70 -12.34
N HIS A 415 -6.99 -14.48 -11.19
CA HIS A 415 -8.43 -14.39 -10.98
C HIS A 415 -8.70 -13.37 -9.85
N THR A 416 -9.96 -13.00 -9.59
CA THR A 416 -10.29 -11.88 -8.69
C THR A 416 -9.63 -11.99 -7.31
N ASP A 417 -9.56 -13.19 -6.75
CA ASP A 417 -9.09 -13.45 -5.38
C ASP A 417 -7.55 -13.38 -5.27
N ASN A 418 -6.81 -13.78 -6.31
CA ASN A 418 -5.36 -13.52 -6.40
C ASN A 418 -5.01 -12.17 -7.07
N GLY A 419 -6.01 -11.33 -7.36
CA GLY A 419 -5.85 -9.93 -7.79
C GLY A 419 -5.94 -9.66 -9.29
N GLY A 420 -6.41 -10.62 -10.09
CA GLY A 420 -6.64 -10.47 -11.53
C GLY A 420 -7.84 -9.58 -11.89
N TRP A 421 -7.66 -8.74 -12.90
CA TRP A 421 -8.63 -7.78 -13.46
C TRP A 421 -9.15 -8.22 -14.85
N ASN A 422 -9.08 -9.51 -15.17
CA ASN A 422 -9.34 -10.07 -16.51
C ASN A 422 -10.63 -9.59 -17.17
N GLY A 423 -11.74 -9.50 -16.44
CA GLY A 423 -13.03 -9.04 -17.00
C GLY A 423 -12.99 -7.60 -17.53
N LEU A 424 -12.32 -6.70 -16.80
CA LEU A 424 -12.04 -5.33 -17.27
C LEU A 424 -11.06 -5.36 -18.44
N GLY A 425 -10.00 -6.17 -18.34
CA GLY A 425 -8.99 -6.33 -19.39
C GLY A 425 -9.58 -6.77 -20.74
N PHE A 426 -10.40 -7.81 -20.72
CA PHE A 426 -11.12 -8.33 -21.89
C PHE A 426 -12.11 -7.31 -22.45
N THR A 427 -12.86 -6.61 -21.60
CA THR A 427 -13.82 -5.58 -22.04
C THR A 427 -13.11 -4.44 -22.77
N LEU A 428 -12.01 -3.93 -22.21
CA LEU A 428 -11.16 -2.94 -22.86
C LEU A 428 -10.51 -3.49 -24.14
N ALA A 429 -10.10 -4.76 -24.17
CA ALA A 429 -9.53 -5.40 -25.35
C ALA A 429 -10.53 -5.49 -26.51
N VAL A 430 -11.78 -5.86 -26.25
CA VAL A 430 -12.85 -5.88 -27.27
C VAL A 430 -13.05 -4.48 -27.83
N LEU A 431 -13.19 -3.45 -26.98
CA LEU A 431 -13.32 -2.06 -27.42
C LEU A 431 -12.09 -1.58 -28.21
N ALA A 432 -10.89 -1.97 -27.80
CA ALA A 432 -9.64 -1.65 -28.48
C ALA A 432 -9.55 -2.30 -29.87
N VAL A 433 -9.92 -3.58 -30.04
CA VAL A 433 -9.94 -4.26 -31.35
C VAL A 433 -11.02 -3.64 -32.26
N LEU A 434 -12.20 -3.34 -31.73
CA LEU A 434 -13.27 -2.66 -32.48
C LEU A 434 -12.82 -1.27 -32.99
N ARG A 435 -12.09 -0.53 -32.15
CA ARG A 435 -11.60 0.83 -32.49
C ARG A 435 -10.43 0.80 -33.48
N SER A 436 -9.45 -0.10 -33.29
CA SER A 436 -8.22 -0.19 -34.10
C SER A 436 -8.47 -0.70 -35.51
N THR A 437 -9.38 -1.67 -35.66
CA THR A 437 -9.64 -2.36 -36.94
C THR A 437 -10.76 -1.74 -37.78
N ARG A 438 -11.36 -0.62 -37.35
CA ARG A 438 -12.46 0.05 -38.09
C ARG A 438 -12.04 0.65 -39.44
N LYS A 439 -10.73 0.91 -39.63
CA LYS A 439 -10.18 1.41 -40.90
C LYS A 439 -9.86 0.18 -41.76
N ALA A 440 -10.46 0.09 -42.95
CA ALA A 440 -10.24 -1.04 -43.84
C ALA A 440 -8.75 -1.18 -44.22
N PRO A 441 -8.19 -2.41 -44.21
CA PRO A 441 -6.83 -2.66 -44.66
C PRO A 441 -6.72 -2.38 -46.17
N VAL A 442 -5.54 -1.94 -46.62
CA VAL A 442 -5.31 -1.45 -47.99
C VAL A 442 -5.58 -2.58 -49.01
N ALA A 443 -6.53 -2.34 -49.91
CA ALA A 443 -7.00 -3.35 -50.86
C ALA A 443 -6.00 -3.63 -51.99
N LYS A 444 -6.13 -4.83 -52.60
CA LYS A 444 -5.10 -5.52 -53.41
C LYS A 444 -4.53 -4.82 -54.66
N SER A 445 -5.02 -3.66 -55.11
CA SER A 445 -4.54 -3.04 -56.36
C SER A 445 -3.04 -2.74 -56.34
N ASP A 446 -2.54 -2.20 -55.23
CA ASP A 446 -1.23 -1.54 -55.19
C ASP A 446 -0.11 -2.49 -54.74
N LEU A 447 -0.46 -3.65 -54.14
CA LEU A 447 0.49 -4.70 -53.74
C LEU A 447 1.20 -5.39 -54.91
N ALA A 448 0.76 -5.12 -56.16
CA ALA A 448 1.45 -5.53 -57.38
C ALA A 448 2.40 -4.45 -57.94
N ILE A 449 2.36 -3.20 -57.43
CA ILE A 449 3.04 -2.03 -58.00
C ILE A 449 3.85 -1.28 -56.93
N GLN A 450 4.88 -1.95 -56.39
CA GLN A 450 6.11 -1.27 -55.97
C GLN A 450 7.31 -2.21 -56.02
N GLY A 451 8.37 -1.75 -56.69
CA GLY A 451 9.44 -2.61 -57.19
C GLY A 451 10.47 -3.04 -56.15
N ARG A 452 11.09 -4.19 -56.46
CA ARG A 452 12.30 -4.79 -55.86
C ARG A 452 12.30 -5.00 -54.34
N GLN A 453 12.41 -6.27 -53.95
CA GLN A 453 12.84 -6.63 -52.60
C GLN A 453 14.32 -6.25 -52.44
N GLU A 454 14.61 -5.30 -51.55
CA GLU A 454 15.97 -4.94 -51.14
C GLU A 454 16.27 -5.54 -49.76
N GLY A 455 17.46 -6.15 -49.63
CA GLY A 455 17.85 -6.97 -48.48
C GLY A 455 17.26 -8.38 -48.49
N SER A 456 17.89 -9.30 -47.77
CA SER A 456 17.48 -10.71 -47.73
C SER A 456 16.27 -10.92 -46.80
N SER A 457 15.30 -11.73 -47.24
CA SER A 457 14.19 -12.15 -46.35
C SER A 457 14.69 -13.07 -45.23
N LEU A 458 15.70 -13.90 -45.50
CA LEU A 458 16.31 -14.78 -44.49
C LEU A 458 16.96 -13.96 -43.36
N LEU A 459 17.83 -13.00 -43.72
CA LEU A 459 18.52 -12.15 -42.74
C LEU A 459 17.55 -11.23 -41.97
N ALA A 460 16.47 -10.78 -42.63
CA ALA A 460 15.38 -10.09 -41.93
C ALA A 460 14.67 -11.01 -40.92
N GLY A 461 14.44 -12.29 -41.25
CA GLY A 461 13.86 -13.26 -40.31
C GLY A 461 14.74 -13.51 -39.09
N LEU A 462 16.05 -13.73 -39.31
CA LEU A 462 17.04 -13.83 -38.23
C LEU A 462 17.01 -12.59 -37.32
N GLY A 463 16.99 -11.38 -37.92
CA GLY A 463 16.88 -10.12 -37.20
C GLY A 463 15.60 -9.98 -36.37
N ILE A 464 14.45 -10.45 -36.88
CA ILE A 464 13.20 -10.48 -36.12
C ILE A 464 13.31 -11.45 -34.93
N GLY A 465 13.87 -12.64 -35.12
CA GLY A 465 14.06 -13.61 -34.03
C GLY A 465 14.90 -13.06 -32.88
N GLY A 466 16.06 -12.46 -33.21
CA GLY A 466 16.96 -11.85 -32.21
C GLY A 466 16.34 -10.65 -31.48
N VAL A 467 15.70 -9.72 -32.20
CA VAL A 467 15.02 -8.57 -31.56
C VAL A 467 13.88 -9.04 -30.67
N PHE A 468 13.00 -9.90 -31.20
CA PHE A 468 11.80 -10.34 -30.50
C PHE A 468 12.15 -11.13 -29.24
N PHE A 469 13.22 -11.94 -29.28
CA PHE A 469 13.79 -12.58 -28.10
C PHE A 469 14.27 -11.55 -27.07
N GLY A 470 15.19 -10.64 -27.44
CA GLY A 470 15.75 -9.65 -26.51
C GLY A 470 14.70 -8.71 -25.90
N LEU A 471 13.63 -8.38 -26.63
CA LEU A 471 12.48 -7.65 -26.09
C LEU A 471 11.74 -8.46 -25.01
N HIS A 472 11.58 -9.78 -25.19
CA HIS A 472 10.88 -10.63 -24.23
C HIS A 472 11.78 -10.96 -23.02
N SER A 473 12.98 -11.49 -23.23
CA SER A 473 13.85 -12.00 -22.16
C SER A 473 14.39 -10.91 -21.23
N LEU A 474 14.51 -9.66 -21.68
CA LEU A 474 15.17 -8.59 -20.92
C LEU A 474 14.26 -7.41 -20.54
N LEU A 475 13.17 -7.19 -21.27
CA LEU A 475 12.35 -5.96 -21.16
C LEU A 475 10.86 -6.21 -20.87
N SER A 476 10.44 -7.47 -20.72
CA SER A 476 9.05 -7.83 -20.34
C SER A 476 8.75 -7.69 -18.85
N ASP A 477 9.78 -7.39 -18.04
CA ASP A 477 9.65 -6.69 -16.76
C ASP A 477 10.75 -5.61 -16.63
N SER A 478 10.55 -4.70 -15.69
CA SER A 478 11.51 -3.67 -15.30
C SER A 478 12.65 -4.16 -14.41
N SER A 479 12.47 -5.29 -13.70
CA SER A 479 13.40 -5.84 -12.71
C SER A 479 14.33 -6.94 -13.24
N THR A 480 14.05 -7.56 -14.39
CA THR A 480 14.87 -8.68 -14.91
C THR A 480 16.36 -8.35 -14.96
N MET A 481 16.74 -7.26 -15.64
CA MET A 481 18.15 -6.85 -15.74
C MET A 481 18.72 -6.19 -14.48
N ILE A 482 17.90 -5.95 -13.44
CA ILE A 482 18.36 -5.56 -12.10
C ILE A 482 18.84 -6.82 -11.37
N LEU A 483 18.09 -7.92 -11.47
CA LEU A 483 18.42 -9.19 -10.83
C LEU A 483 19.62 -9.90 -11.50
N TRP A 484 19.84 -9.72 -12.80
CA TRP A 484 21.07 -10.13 -13.49
C TRP A 484 22.37 -9.52 -12.90
N VAL A 485 22.27 -8.41 -12.17
CA VAL A 485 23.42 -7.65 -11.66
C VAL A 485 23.42 -7.52 -10.13
N TRP A 486 22.55 -8.28 -9.46
CA TRP A 486 22.44 -8.34 -8.01
C TRP A 486 23.54 -9.25 -7.41
N GLU A 487 24.08 -8.84 -6.25
CA GLU A 487 25.19 -9.51 -5.55
C GLU A 487 25.04 -9.38 -4.01
N GLY A 488 23.80 -9.34 -3.50
CA GLY A 488 23.52 -9.31 -2.05
C GLY A 488 23.79 -7.99 -1.32
N TYR A 489 24.04 -8.09 -0.01
CA TYR A 489 24.22 -6.98 0.93
C TYR A 489 25.69 -6.79 1.34
N PRO A 490 26.13 -5.56 1.69
CA PRO A 490 25.37 -4.31 1.62
C PRO A 490 25.10 -3.88 0.18
N VAL A 491 23.92 -3.32 -0.08
CA VAL A 491 23.41 -3.04 -1.43
C VAL A 491 24.32 -2.09 -2.20
N ARG A 492 25.00 -2.62 -3.23
CA ARG A 492 25.96 -1.89 -4.10
C ARG A 492 25.43 -1.63 -5.51
N GLY A 493 24.21 -2.03 -5.82
CA GLY A 493 23.61 -1.99 -7.15
C GLY A 493 22.22 -1.32 -7.18
N PRO A 494 21.53 -1.38 -8.33
CA PRO A 494 20.11 -1.04 -8.40
C PRO A 494 19.25 -2.01 -7.58
N ILE A 495 18.07 -1.54 -7.18
CA ILE A 495 16.99 -2.34 -6.56
C ILE A 495 15.67 -2.11 -7.30
N SER A 496 14.85 -3.16 -7.37
CA SER A 496 13.66 -3.28 -8.23
C SER A 496 12.74 -2.05 -8.21
N ALA A 497 12.41 -1.52 -7.04
CA ALA A 497 11.90 -0.16 -6.87
C ALA A 497 12.94 0.68 -6.08
N PRO A 498 13.24 1.94 -6.49
CA PRO A 498 12.64 2.71 -7.58
C PRO A 498 13.21 2.39 -8.99
N HIS A 499 14.29 1.61 -9.11
CA HIS A 499 15.14 1.65 -10.31
C HIS A 499 14.53 1.00 -11.56
N GLY A 500 13.48 0.18 -11.43
CA GLY A 500 12.68 -0.27 -12.57
C GLY A 500 12.12 0.87 -13.43
N ALA A 501 11.85 2.06 -12.84
CA ALA A 501 11.46 3.25 -13.58
C ALA A 501 12.58 3.81 -14.48
N LEU A 502 13.85 3.51 -14.21
CA LEU A 502 14.99 3.82 -15.09
C LEU A 502 15.05 2.85 -16.28
N THR A 503 14.77 1.57 -16.07
CA THR A 503 14.59 0.58 -17.16
C THR A 503 13.48 1.04 -18.12
N ILE A 504 12.33 1.45 -17.56
CA ILE A 504 11.18 1.97 -18.33
C ILE A 504 11.55 3.27 -19.07
N ALA A 505 12.30 4.18 -18.43
CA ALA A 505 12.78 5.42 -19.07
C ALA A 505 13.75 5.13 -20.23
N ALA A 506 14.65 4.15 -20.08
CA ALA A 506 15.55 3.69 -21.14
C ALA A 506 14.77 3.06 -22.31
N MET A 507 13.73 2.26 -22.04
CA MET A 507 12.85 1.71 -23.08
C MET A 507 12.13 2.81 -23.87
N ALA A 508 11.59 3.83 -23.17
CA ALA A 508 10.94 4.98 -23.78
C ALA A 508 11.93 5.81 -24.61
N ALA A 509 13.12 6.13 -24.06
CA ALA A 509 14.17 6.88 -24.74
C ALA A 509 14.67 6.16 -26.01
N GLY A 510 14.85 4.83 -25.94
CA GLY A 510 15.18 3.99 -27.09
C GLY A 510 14.14 4.08 -28.19
N LEU A 511 12.86 3.90 -27.86
CA LEU A 511 11.79 4.00 -28.86
C LEU A 511 11.72 5.41 -29.49
N LEU A 512 11.89 6.47 -28.69
CA LEU A 512 11.96 7.84 -29.21
C LEU A 512 13.15 8.02 -30.17
N LEU A 513 14.33 7.50 -29.84
CA LEU A 513 15.51 7.49 -30.72
C LEU A 513 15.22 6.75 -32.03
N GLY A 514 14.60 5.58 -31.97
CA GLY A 514 14.18 4.80 -33.15
C GLY A 514 13.19 5.52 -34.07
N LEU A 515 12.30 6.33 -33.50
CA LEU A 515 11.30 7.11 -34.26
C LEU A 515 11.89 8.40 -34.85
N PHE A 516 12.69 9.14 -34.08
CA PHE A 516 13.23 10.44 -34.51
C PHE A 516 14.54 10.33 -35.29
N ASN A 517 15.30 9.24 -35.15
CA ASN A 517 16.60 9.05 -35.77
C ASN A 517 16.78 7.61 -36.30
N GLU A 518 15.91 7.22 -37.23
CA GLU A 518 15.88 5.86 -37.84
C GLU A 518 17.25 5.44 -38.42
N ASP A 519 18.02 6.39 -38.97
CA ASP A 519 19.33 6.13 -39.57
C ASP A 519 20.43 5.86 -38.53
N LEU A 520 20.38 6.50 -37.34
CA LEU A 520 21.23 6.12 -36.21
C LEU A 520 20.80 4.77 -35.63
N ALA A 521 19.50 4.55 -35.45
CA ALA A 521 18.96 3.33 -34.85
C ALA A 521 19.32 2.06 -35.65
N ARG A 522 19.41 2.16 -36.99
CA ARG A 522 19.86 1.08 -37.88
C ARG A 522 21.36 1.11 -38.21
N GLY A 523 22.15 1.98 -37.57
CA GLY A 523 23.57 2.17 -37.87
C GLY A 523 24.49 1.18 -37.16
N TRP A 524 25.56 0.74 -37.85
CA TRP A 524 26.57 -0.18 -37.30
C TRP A 524 27.24 0.34 -36.02
N THR A 525 27.46 1.65 -35.91
CA THR A 525 27.98 2.30 -34.68
C THR A 525 27.06 2.07 -33.48
N PHE A 526 25.74 2.17 -33.69
CA PHE A 526 24.77 2.03 -32.62
C PHE A 526 24.51 0.55 -32.26
N TYR A 527 24.56 -0.35 -33.25
CA TYR A 527 24.68 -1.79 -33.00
C TYR A 527 25.92 -2.13 -32.16
N GLY A 528 27.09 -1.54 -32.46
CA GLY A 528 28.31 -1.72 -31.68
C GLY A 528 28.16 -1.24 -30.23
N ILE A 529 27.49 -0.11 -30.00
CA ILE A 529 27.13 0.38 -28.66
C ILE A 529 26.17 -0.60 -27.95
N GLY A 530 25.18 -1.15 -28.65
CA GLY A 530 24.31 -2.21 -28.14
C GLY A 530 25.09 -3.47 -27.73
N CYS A 531 26.07 -3.90 -28.52
CA CYS A 531 26.94 -5.03 -28.18
C CYS A 531 27.82 -4.74 -26.95
N VAL A 532 28.29 -3.51 -26.76
CA VAL A 532 29.00 -3.11 -25.53
C VAL A 532 28.06 -3.10 -24.33
N GLY A 533 26.81 -2.65 -24.49
CA GLY A 533 25.78 -2.74 -23.45
C GLY A 533 25.49 -4.19 -23.02
N ALA A 534 25.30 -5.07 -24.00
CA ALA A 534 25.14 -6.52 -23.78
C ALA A 534 26.35 -7.14 -23.07
N ALA A 535 27.57 -6.87 -23.55
CA ALA A 535 28.79 -7.37 -22.92
C ALA A 535 28.94 -6.87 -21.47
N LEU A 536 28.61 -5.61 -21.19
CA LEU A 536 28.63 -5.06 -19.82
C LEU A 536 27.60 -5.73 -18.91
N LEU A 537 26.37 -5.97 -19.39
CA LEU A 537 25.34 -6.69 -18.63
C LEU A 537 25.76 -8.15 -18.33
N THR A 538 26.33 -8.86 -19.31
CA THR A 538 26.76 -10.26 -19.13
C THR A 538 28.02 -10.41 -18.28
N THR A 539 28.91 -9.42 -18.22
CA THR A 539 30.26 -9.55 -17.60
C THR A 539 30.54 -8.61 -16.42
N SER A 540 29.57 -7.82 -15.97
CA SER A 540 29.73 -6.92 -14.83
C SER A 540 28.47 -6.87 -13.99
N SER A 541 28.62 -6.95 -12.67
CA SER A 541 27.51 -6.82 -11.72
C SER A 541 27.31 -5.37 -11.26
N ASN A 542 26.36 -5.15 -10.34
CA ASN A 542 26.01 -3.87 -9.72
C ASN A 542 25.72 -2.76 -10.77
N TRP A 543 25.92 -1.50 -10.40
CA TRP A 543 25.70 -0.34 -11.29
C TRP A 543 26.41 -0.44 -12.63
N ARG A 544 27.61 -1.06 -12.71
CA ARG A 544 28.36 -1.21 -13.96
C ARG A 544 27.62 -2.11 -14.97
N GLY A 545 27.07 -3.23 -14.50
CA GLY A 545 26.19 -4.07 -15.30
C GLY A 545 24.91 -3.35 -15.69
N PHE A 546 24.31 -2.62 -14.74
CA PHE A 546 23.06 -1.90 -14.99
C PHE A 546 23.20 -0.77 -16.03
N TYR A 547 24.32 -0.06 -16.08
CA TYR A 547 24.59 0.86 -17.19
C TYR A 547 24.65 0.14 -18.55
N GLY A 548 25.17 -1.10 -18.58
CA GLY A 548 25.07 -1.98 -19.74
C GLY A 548 23.63 -2.34 -20.12
N ALA A 549 22.82 -2.72 -19.13
CA ALA A 549 21.39 -3.00 -19.28
C ALA A 549 20.61 -1.80 -19.86
N LEU A 550 20.83 -0.60 -19.33
CA LEU A 550 20.17 0.62 -19.82
C LEU A 550 20.59 0.94 -21.26
N ILE A 551 21.87 0.79 -21.61
CA ILE A 551 22.35 0.94 -23.01
C ILE A 551 21.67 -0.08 -23.93
N LEU A 552 21.56 -1.34 -23.51
CA LEU A 552 20.92 -2.39 -24.28
C LEU A 552 19.41 -2.17 -24.43
N ALA A 553 18.72 -1.68 -23.39
CA ALA A 553 17.30 -1.34 -23.44
C ALA A 553 17.01 -0.20 -24.45
N VAL A 554 17.82 0.86 -24.44
CA VAL A 554 17.74 1.94 -25.44
C VAL A 554 17.98 1.37 -26.85
N TYR A 555 18.97 0.50 -27.01
CA TYR A 555 19.30 -0.11 -28.31
C TYR A 555 18.16 -0.99 -28.86
N LEU A 556 17.67 -1.94 -28.07
CA LEU A 556 16.61 -2.90 -28.47
C LEU A 556 15.32 -2.17 -28.88
N MET A 557 14.88 -1.19 -28.09
CA MET A 557 13.66 -0.43 -28.37
C MET A 557 13.81 0.50 -29.59
N ALA A 558 15.01 1.05 -29.81
CA ALA A 558 15.31 1.85 -31.00
C ALA A 558 15.34 1.02 -32.28
N VAL A 559 16.05 -0.12 -32.28
CA VAL A 559 16.27 -0.94 -33.48
C VAL A 559 15.02 -1.71 -33.91
N SER A 560 14.08 -1.94 -32.99
CA SER A 560 12.79 -2.61 -33.25
C SER A 560 11.99 -1.95 -34.38
N VAL A 561 11.90 -0.61 -34.40
CA VAL A 561 11.11 0.12 -35.40
C VAL A 561 11.64 -0.08 -36.84
N PRO A 562 12.92 0.20 -37.18
CA PRO A 562 13.44 -0.01 -38.52
C PRO A 562 13.49 -1.50 -38.93
N LEU A 563 13.69 -2.44 -37.99
CA LEU A 563 13.76 -3.87 -38.33
C LEU A 563 12.40 -4.48 -38.63
N ILE A 564 11.38 -4.24 -37.80
CA ILE A 564 10.00 -4.66 -38.11
C ILE A 564 9.50 -3.94 -39.38
N GLY A 565 9.84 -2.65 -39.54
CA GLY A 565 9.56 -1.87 -40.75
C GLY A 565 10.31 -2.32 -42.01
N SER A 566 11.40 -3.07 -41.89
CA SER A 566 12.17 -3.71 -42.97
C SER A 566 11.64 -5.11 -43.30
N ALA A 567 11.18 -5.85 -42.27
CA ALA A 567 10.60 -7.19 -42.39
C ALA A 567 9.18 -7.18 -42.99
N ALA A 568 8.35 -6.19 -42.63
CA ALA A 568 6.96 -6.05 -43.10
C ALA A 568 6.85 -5.88 -44.63
N LYS A 569 7.89 -5.34 -45.27
CA LYS A 569 7.99 -5.09 -46.72
C LYS A 569 8.49 -6.32 -47.51
N LYS A 570 8.80 -7.42 -46.83
CA LYS A 570 9.32 -8.68 -47.39
C LYS A 570 8.27 -9.80 -47.26
N GLY A 571 8.62 -11.03 -47.60
CA GLY A 571 7.68 -12.16 -47.56
C GLY A 571 7.34 -12.60 -46.13
N PRO A 572 6.07 -12.51 -45.65
CA PRO A 572 5.74 -12.65 -44.23
C PRO A 572 6.13 -13.99 -43.60
N ALA A 573 6.05 -15.10 -44.33
CA ALA A 573 6.47 -16.41 -43.82
C ALA A 573 8.00 -16.53 -43.70
N ALA A 574 8.76 -15.89 -44.59
CA ALA A 574 10.22 -15.91 -44.59
C ALA A 574 10.82 -14.89 -43.59
N THR A 575 10.06 -13.88 -43.17
CA THR A 575 10.47 -12.92 -42.15
C THR A 575 9.86 -13.22 -40.78
N PHE A 576 8.55 -13.15 -40.63
CA PHE A 576 7.90 -13.39 -39.34
C PHE A 576 7.75 -14.88 -39.03
N GLY A 577 7.40 -15.74 -39.98
CA GLY A 577 7.31 -17.19 -39.73
C GLY A 577 8.65 -17.79 -39.28
N LEU A 578 9.70 -17.57 -40.07
CA LEU A 578 11.07 -17.93 -39.69
C LEU A 578 11.56 -17.17 -38.44
N GLY A 579 11.24 -15.88 -38.31
CA GLY A 579 11.63 -15.09 -37.14
C GLY A 579 11.07 -15.63 -35.83
N PHE A 580 9.81 -16.08 -35.82
CA PHE A 580 9.21 -16.74 -34.66
C PHE A 580 9.80 -18.14 -34.41
N LEU A 581 10.16 -18.88 -35.46
CA LEU A 581 10.90 -20.15 -35.30
C LEU A 581 12.28 -19.95 -34.65
N ILE A 582 13.01 -18.91 -35.07
CA ILE A 582 14.33 -18.56 -34.52
C ILE A 582 14.20 -17.99 -33.09
N TYR A 583 13.17 -17.19 -32.82
CA TYR A 583 12.82 -16.76 -31.46
C TYR A 583 12.54 -17.98 -30.55
N ASN A 584 11.75 -18.95 -31.01
CA ASN A 584 11.49 -20.16 -30.22
C ASN A 584 12.75 -20.99 -29.98
N PHE A 585 13.67 -21.07 -30.95
CA PHE A 585 14.98 -21.68 -30.74
C PHE A 585 15.78 -20.93 -29.65
N LEU A 586 15.76 -19.59 -29.63
CA LEU A 586 16.40 -18.81 -28.57
C LEU A 586 15.72 -19.01 -27.20
N VAL A 587 14.40 -19.15 -27.14
CA VAL A 587 13.68 -19.49 -25.89
C VAL A 587 14.11 -20.87 -25.38
N LEU A 588 14.16 -21.88 -26.26
CA LEU A 588 14.62 -23.22 -25.87
C LEU A 588 16.10 -23.20 -25.44
N PHE A 589 16.96 -22.48 -26.15
CA PHE A 589 18.36 -22.31 -25.79
C PHE A 589 18.54 -21.59 -24.44
N HIS A 590 17.70 -20.59 -24.13
CA HIS A 590 17.65 -19.94 -22.82
C HIS A 590 17.15 -20.86 -21.69
N VAL A 591 16.38 -21.91 -22.01
CA VAL A 591 16.05 -22.98 -21.05
C VAL A 591 17.22 -23.96 -20.92
N TRP A 592 17.89 -24.34 -22.01
CA TRP A 592 18.99 -25.31 -22.01
C TRP A 592 20.21 -24.89 -21.19
N VAL A 593 20.47 -23.58 -21.03
CA VAL A 593 21.60 -23.08 -20.22
C VAL A 593 21.38 -23.23 -18.70
N VAL A 594 20.15 -23.49 -18.24
CA VAL A 594 19.79 -23.69 -16.82
C VAL A 594 19.22 -25.08 -16.55
N ALA A 595 18.26 -25.54 -17.36
CA ALA A 595 17.65 -26.87 -17.26
C ALA A 595 18.48 -27.98 -17.93
N TYR A 596 19.82 -27.86 -17.95
CA TYR A 596 20.70 -28.74 -18.72
C TYR A 596 20.65 -30.21 -18.26
N ALA A 597 20.33 -30.48 -16.99
CA ALA A 597 20.15 -31.83 -16.47
C ALA A 597 18.93 -32.56 -17.09
N PHE A 598 17.82 -31.84 -17.30
CA PHE A 598 16.54 -32.43 -17.71
C PHE A 598 16.30 -32.46 -19.22
N VAL A 599 17.04 -31.68 -20.01
CA VAL A 599 16.76 -31.50 -21.45
C VAL A 599 17.83 -32.14 -22.34
N PRO A 600 17.47 -33.05 -23.28
CA PRO A 600 18.43 -33.70 -24.18
C PRO A 600 19.31 -32.71 -24.95
N GLY A 601 20.63 -32.83 -24.77
CA GLY A 601 21.62 -31.93 -25.37
C GLY A 601 21.96 -30.69 -24.53
N GLY A 602 21.22 -30.42 -23.45
CA GLY A 602 21.48 -29.35 -22.48
C GLY A 602 22.92 -29.29 -21.96
N PRO A 603 23.58 -30.41 -21.60
CA PRO A 603 24.96 -30.39 -21.09
C PRO A 603 26.01 -29.85 -22.08
N LEU A 604 25.67 -29.74 -23.39
CA LEU A 604 26.54 -29.12 -24.39
C LEU A 604 26.55 -27.58 -24.33
N VAL A 605 25.61 -26.98 -23.58
CA VAL A 605 25.43 -25.54 -23.42
C VAL A 605 25.20 -25.14 -21.95
N ARG A 606 25.52 -26.01 -21.00
CA ARG A 606 25.49 -25.76 -19.56
C ARG A 606 26.18 -24.41 -19.25
N GLU A 607 25.52 -23.56 -18.46
CA GLU A 607 26.02 -22.26 -17.97
C GLU A 607 26.32 -21.19 -19.05
N HIS A 608 26.05 -21.46 -20.34
CA HIS A 608 26.41 -20.58 -21.46
C HIS A 608 25.38 -19.49 -21.83
N THR A 609 24.95 -18.69 -20.84
CA THR A 609 24.15 -17.47 -21.09
C THR A 609 24.89 -16.43 -21.93
N ASP A 610 26.22 -16.44 -21.92
CA ASP A 610 27.05 -15.63 -22.82
C ASP A 610 26.81 -16.00 -24.30
N TRP A 611 26.72 -17.29 -24.63
CA TRP A 611 26.42 -17.74 -25.99
C TRP A 611 25.00 -17.37 -26.42
N VAL A 612 24.03 -17.40 -25.51
CA VAL A 612 22.65 -16.93 -25.79
C VAL A 612 22.65 -15.44 -26.12
N MET A 613 23.38 -14.62 -25.36
CA MET A 613 23.52 -13.18 -25.62
C MET A 613 24.26 -12.88 -26.93
N ILE A 614 25.39 -13.56 -27.17
CA ILE A 614 26.17 -13.44 -28.42
C ILE A 614 25.31 -13.82 -29.63
N THR A 615 24.59 -14.93 -29.56
CA THR A 615 23.70 -15.40 -30.64
C THR A 615 22.57 -14.39 -30.89
N THR A 616 21.95 -13.87 -29.83
CA THR A 616 20.92 -12.82 -29.91
C THR A 616 21.43 -11.59 -30.64
N MET A 617 22.61 -11.08 -30.28
CA MET A 617 23.20 -9.89 -30.91
C MET A 617 23.62 -10.17 -32.37
N LEU A 618 24.23 -11.32 -32.68
CA LEU A 618 24.56 -11.70 -34.06
C LEU A 618 23.33 -11.79 -34.96
N LEU A 619 22.22 -12.33 -34.46
CA LEU A 619 20.93 -12.40 -35.17
C LEU A 619 20.37 -11.00 -35.43
N ILE A 620 20.39 -10.10 -34.44
CA ILE A 620 20.03 -8.68 -34.62
C ILE A 620 20.95 -8.03 -35.68
N GLY A 621 22.25 -8.33 -35.66
CA GLY A 621 23.24 -7.89 -36.65
C GLY A 621 22.90 -8.30 -38.09
N CYS A 622 22.37 -9.51 -38.31
CA CYS A 622 21.84 -9.92 -39.62
C CYS A 622 20.67 -9.03 -40.08
N GLY A 623 19.77 -8.67 -39.15
CA GLY A 623 18.70 -7.71 -39.39
C GLY A 623 19.25 -6.33 -39.76
N VAL A 624 20.19 -5.80 -38.97
CA VAL A 624 20.86 -4.51 -39.17
C VAL A 624 21.48 -4.45 -40.57
N PHE A 625 22.32 -5.44 -40.93
CA PHE A 625 22.92 -5.57 -42.27
C PHE A 625 21.87 -5.41 -43.38
N THR A 626 20.80 -6.20 -43.33
CA THR A 626 19.73 -6.17 -44.35
C THR A 626 18.89 -4.90 -44.33
N SER A 627 18.85 -4.16 -43.22
CA SER A 627 18.17 -2.87 -43.11
C SER A 627 19.02 -1.69 -43.58
N VAL A 628 20.35 -1.79 -43.52
CA VAL A 628 21.29 -0.77 -44.02
C VAL A 628 21.38 -0.81 -45.54
N SER A 629 21.39 -2.00 -46.16
CA SER A 629 21.56 -2.25 -47.60
C SER A 629 20.39 -1.79 -48.52
N SER A 630 19.69 -0.70 -48.17
CA SER A 630 18.62 -0.08 -48.98
C SER A 630 19.19 1.00 -49.92
N THR A 631 18.64 1.15 -51.12
CA THR A 631 19.17 2.08 -52.13
C THR A 631 18.81 3.56 -51.88
N PRO A 632 19.55 4.53 -52.46
CA PRO A 632 19.28 5.96 -52.30
C PRO A 632 17.87 6.41 -52.77
N ALA A 633 17.25 5.65 -53.69
CA ALA A 633 15.87 5.90 -54.10
C ALA A 633 14.87 5.67 -52.94
N ALA A 634 15.12 4.67 -52.09
CA ALA A 634 14.32 4.42 -50.88
C ALA A 634 14.52 5.52 -49.82
N GLN A 635 15.72 6.07 -49.66
CA GLN A 635 15.98 7.23 -48.78
C GLN A 635 15.18 8.47 -49.23
N ARG A 636 15.20 8.79 -50.53
CA ARG A 636 14.42 9.93 -51.08
C ARG A 636 12.91 9.77 -50.84
N LYS A 637 12.38 8.54 -50.86
CA LYS A 637 10.97 8.26 -50.56
C LYS A 637 10.65 8.26 -49.05
N ARG A 638 11.59 7.83 -48.19
CA ARG A 638 11.52 7.99 -46.72
C ARG A 638 11.39 9.46 -46.31
N PHE A 639 12.24 10.34 -46.86
CA PHE A 639 12.25 11.78 -46.52
C PHE A 639 10.88 12.45 -46.74
N ASN A 640 10.20 12.13 -47.85
CA ASN A 640 8.86 12.65 -48.13
C ASN A 640 7.76 12.05 -47.23
N ALA A 641 7.95 10.84 -46.68
CA ALA A 641 7.04 10.25 -45.70
C ALA A 641 7.23 10.85 -44.29
N TYR A 642 8.47 11.17 -43.91
CA TYR A 642 8.87 11.82 -42.65
C TYR A 642 8.28 13.23 -42.47
N LEU A 643 7.95 13.92 -43.57
CA LEU A 643 7.20 15.18 -43.51
C LEU A 643 5.74 14.98 -43.07
N ASN A 644 5.13 13.82 -43.36
CA ASN A 644 3.71 13.54 -43.10
C ASN A 644 3.43 12.73 -41.82
N SER A 645 4.39 11.99 -41.24
CA SER A 645 4.15 11.20 -40.01
C SER A 645 4.00 12.03 -38.73
N ARG A 646 4.41 13.31 -38.78
CA ARG A 646 4.61 14.20 -37.63
C ARG A 646 3.41 14.31 -36.69
N LYS A 647 2.17 14.31 -37.22
CA LYS A 647 0.96 14.44 -36.38
C LYS A 647 0.72 13.21 -35.50
N GLN A 648 0.82 11.99 -36.05
CA GLN A 648 0.56 10.77 -35.28
C GLN A 648 1.61 10.52 -34.21
N ARG A 649 2.87 10.94 -34.44
CA ARG A 649 3.95 10.83 -33.46
C ARG A 649 3.66 11.56 -32.14
N SER A 650 2.94 12.69 -32.17
CA SER A 650 2.60 13.45 -30.95
C SER A 650 1.85 12.60 -29.91
N TYR A 651 0.83 11.85 -30.30
CA TYR A 651 0.06 11.00 -29.39
C TYR A 651 0.87 9.86 -28.77
N TYR A 652 1.79 9.26 -29.53
CA TYR A 652 2.70 8.25 -29.00
C TYR A 652 3.68 8.86 -27.98
N VAL A 653 4.17 10.09 -28.22
CA VAL A 653 4.98 10.83 -27.25
C VAL A 653 4.16 11.21 -26.00
N TYR A 654 2.90 11.62 -26.15
CA TYR A 654 2.02 11.92 -25.00
C TYR A 654 1.76 10.66 -24.15
N VAL A 655 1.46 9.51 -24.76
CA VAL A 655 1.25 8.26 -23.99
C VAL A 655 2.55 7.79 -23.32
N LEU A 656 3.71 7.91 -23.98
CA LEU A 656 5.01 7.66 -23.35
C LEU A 656 5.25 8.58 -22.14
N GLY A 657 4.89 9.87 -22.25
CA GLY A 657 4.96 10.82 -21.14
C GLY A 657 4.06 10.42 -19.97
N VAL A 658 2.82 10.00 -20.23
CA VAL A 658 1.89 9.50 -19.20
C VAL A 658 2.42 8.21 -18.54
N LEU A 659 2.92 7.26 -19.33
CA LEU A 659 3.51 6.02 -18.82
C LEU A 659 4.77 6.28 -17.97
N GLN A 660 5.58 7.29 -18.32
CA GLN A 660 6.77 7.66 -17.54
C GLN A 660 6.41 8.42 -16.26
N LEU A 661 5.39 9.28 -16.28
CA LEU A 661 4.87 9.92 -15.05
C LEU A 661 4.27 8.87 -14.11
N LEU A 662 3.56 7.89 -14.66
CA LEU A 662 3.03 6.75 -13.91
C LEU A 662 4.15 5.90 -13.30
N SER A 663 5.21 5.55 -14.05
CA SER A 663 6.33 4.77 -13.51
C SER A 663 7.11 5.53 -12.44
N ILE A 664 7.27 6.86 -12.56
CA ILE A 664 7.86 7.70 -11.51
C ILE A 664 6.98 7.72 -10.25
N ALA A 665 5.65 7.88 -10.41
CA ALA A 665 4.73 7.85 -9.27
C ALA A 665 4.72 6.49 -8.56
N ILE A 666 4.72 5.39 -9.31
CA ILE A 666 4.83 4.02 -8.75
C ILE A 666 6.17 3.85 -8.02
N ALA A 667 7.29 4.31 -8.60
CA ALA A 667 8.61 4.20 -8.00
C ALA A 667 8.74 5.01 -6.68
N PHE A 668 8.03 6.12 -6.55
CA PHE A 668 7.92 6.88 -5.32
C PHE A 668 7.05 6.17 -4.28
N LEU A 669 5.88 5.66 -4.68
CA LEU A 669 4.94 4.94 -3.79
C LEU A 669 5.44 3.56 -3.35
N ARG A 670 6.39 2.96 -4.07
CA ARG A 670 7.03 1.66 -3.74
C ARG A 670 8.48 1.83 -3.26
N PHE A 671 8.87 3.02 -2.79
CA PHE A 671 10.20 3.21 -2.22
C PHE A 671 10.29 2.50 -0.84
N PRO A 672 11.26 1.61 -0.58
CA PRO A 672 11.32 0.87 0.68
C PRO A 672 11.56 1.79 1.88
N THR A 673 10.79 1.58 2.96
CA THR A 673 10.88 2.37 4.20
C THR A 673 11.94 1.86 5.17
N TYR A 674 12.23 0.54 5.15
CA TYR A 674 13.21 -0.14 6.01
C TYR A 674 12.97 0.01 7.53
N ASP A 675 11.74 0.33 7.95
CA ASP A 675 11.30 0.52 9.35
C ASP A 675 10.57 -0.72 9.90
N TYR A 676 10.98 -1.91 9.46
CA TYR A 676 10.26 -3.16 9.68
C TYR A 676 10.34 -3.65 11.13
N THR A 677 9.21 -4.14 11.65
CA THR A 677 9.09 -4.67 13.01
C THR A 677 8.89 -6.19 13.03
N PRO A 678 9.67 -6.96 13.81
CA PRO A 678 9.39 -8.38 14.09
C PRO A 678 8.14 -8.55 14.96
N TYR A 679 7.57 -9.76 14.99
CA TYR A 679 6.32 -10.03 15.71
C TYR A 679 6.50 -10.08 17.23
N HIS A 680 7.51 -10.81 17.71
CA HIS A 680 7.69 -11.14 19.14
C HIS A 680 8.91 -10.43 19.74
N LYS A 681 8.87 -9.10 19.63
CA LYS A 681 9.99 -8.22 19.96
C LYS A 681 10.36 -8.21 21.45
N ASP A 682 9.36 -8.19 22.33
CA ASP A 682 9.56 -7.94 23.75
C ASP A 682 10.07 -9.21 24.47
N GLU A 683 9.61 -10.37 24.02
CA GLU A 683 10.16 -11.70 24.37
C GLU A 683 11.54 -11.96 23.72
N LYS A 684 11.97 -11.14 22.75
CA LYS A 684 13.14 -11.38 21.89
C LYS A 684 13.15 -12.75 21.20
N ILE A 685 11.99 -13.16 20.67
CA ILE A 685 11.87 -14.37 19.86
C ILE A 685 12.18 -14.04 18.40
N LEU A 686 12.89 -14.95 17.74
CA LEU A 686 13.12 -15.01 16.30
C LEU A 686 12.32 -16.20 15.74
N THR A 687 11.33 -15.93 14.91
CA THR A 687 10.57 -16.97 14.19
C THR A 687 11.19 -17.16 12.80
N ALA A 688 11.85 -18.30 12.57
CA ALA A 688 12.54 -18.60 11.31
C ALA A 688 11.89 -19.79 10.60
N GLY A 689 11.68 -19.70 9.29
CA GLY A 689 11.05 -20.74 8.48
C GLY A 689 11.74 -21.00 7.14
N ILE A 690 11.38 -22.11 6.51
CA ILE A 690 11.82 -22.52 5.17
C ILE A 690 10.60 -22.95 4.36
N TRP A 691 10.65 -22.73 3.04
CA TRP A 691 9.61 -23.21 2.12
C TRP A 691 10.11 -23.31 0.66
N THR A 692 9.89 -24.44 0.00
CA THR A 692 9.98 -24.58 -1.47
C THR A 692 8.68 -24.11 -2.12
N ILE A 693 8.76 -23.06 -2.96
CA ILE A 693 7.57 -22.30 -3.39
C ILE A 693 7.00 -22.74 -4.74
N HIS A 694 7.56 -23.79 -5.36
CA HIS A 694 7.20 -24.35 -6.66
C HIS A 694 6.92 -23.28 -7.74
N PHE A 695 7.90 -22.39 -7.89
CA PHE A 695 7.87 -21.22 -8.79
C PHE A 695 6.64 -20.30 -8.63
N SER A 696 6.03 -20.30 -7.44
CA SER A 696 4.79 -19.61 -7.06
C SER A 696 3.58 -19.91 -7.95
N LEU A 697 3.46 -21.17 -8.41
CA LEU A 697 2.25 -21.71 -9.04
C LEU A 697 1.61 -22.75 -8.11
N ASP A 698 0.30 -22.69 -7.93
CA ASP A 698 -0.44 -23.69 -7.15
C ASP A 698 -0.85 -24.93 -7.98
N ASN A 699 -1.35 -25.96 -7.31
CA ASN A 699 -1.77 -27.24 -7.94
C ASN A 699 -2.86 -27.10 -9.02
N ASP A 700 -3.51 -25.93 -9.14
CA ASP A 700 -4.53 -25.61 -10.16
C ASP A 700 -4.01 -24.57 -11.18
N MET A 701 -2.68 -24.37 -11.23
CA MET A 701 -1.96 -23.48 -12.15
C MET A 701 -2.32 -21.99 -11.97
N TRP A 702 -2.69 -21.56 -10.75
CA TRP A 702 -2.86 -20.14 -10.40
C TRP A 702 -1.60 -19.55 -9.78
N SER A 703 -1.42 -18.23 -9.87
CA SER A 703 -0.32 -17.56 -9.18
C SER A 703 -0.62 -17.49 -7.66
N SER A 704 0.30 -18.01 -6.85
CA SER A 704 0.05 -18.33 -5.44
C SER A 704 0.56 -17.29 -4.44
N GLU A 705 1.25 -16.24 -4.91
CA GLU A 705 1.97 -15.26 -4.09
C GLU A 705 1.15 -14.61 -2.95
N ARG A 706 -0.16 -14.40 -3.15
CA ARG A 706 -1.05 -13.86 -2.10
C ARG A 706 -1.37 -14.86 -1.00
N ARG A 707 -1.61 -16.13 -1.38
CA ARG A 707 -1.89 -17.22 -0.43
C ARG A 707 -0.65 -17.48 0.42
N MET A 708 0.54 -17.43 -0.20
CA MET A 708 1.81 -17.51 0.52
C MET A 708 1.96 -16.38 1.55
N ARG A 709 1.71 -15.12 1.13
CA ARG A 709 1.72 -13.94 2.02
C ARG A 709 0.83 -14.15 3.24
N ASP A 710 -0.40 -14.61 3.03
CA ASP A 710 -1.36 -14.83 4.12
C ASP A 710 -0.81 -15.81 5.17
N VAL A 711 -0.24 -16.94 4.73
CA VAL A 711 0.27 -17.98 5.63
C VAL A 711 1.57 -17.57 6.32
N ILE A 712 2.51 -16.94 5.61
CA ILE A 712 3.77 -16.42 6.20
C ILE A 712 3.46 -15.36 7.27
N LYS A 713 2.42 -14.54 7.06
CA LYS A 713 1.93 -13.55 8.02
C LYS A 713 1.25 -14.19 9.23
N GLU A 714 0.34 -15.14 9.00
CA GLU A 714 -0.42 -15.81 10.07
C GLU A 714 0.43 -16.78 10.90
N LEU A 715 1.56 -17.27 10.38
CA LEU A 715 2.57 -18.02 11.14
C LEU A 715 3.60 -17.13 11.85
N GLU A 716 3.44 -15.80 11.78
CA GLU A 716 4.28 -14.81 12.49
C GLU A 716 5.78 -14.94 12.16
N ILE A 717 6.10 -15.28 10.90
CA ILE A 717 7.48 -15.58 10.51
C ILE A 717 8.29 -14.29 10.33
N ASP A 718 9.37 -14.15 11.10
CA ASP A 718 10.28 -13.01 11.05
C ASP A 718 11.37 -13.16 9.98
N VAL A 719 11.82 -14.40 9.72
CA VAL A 719 12.85 -14.71 8.71
C VAL A 719 12.43 -15.95 7.93
N ILE A 720 12.45 -15.89 6.60
CA ILE A 720 12.09 -17.03 5.75
C ILE A 720 13.06 -17.22 4.57
N GLY A 721 13.53 -18.46 4.41
CA GLY A 721 14.18 -18.92 3.18
C GLY A 721 13.13 -19.41 2.18
N LEU A 722 13.20 -18.94 0.94
CA LEU A 722 12.30 -19.36 -0.15
C LEU A 722 13.10 -19.99 -1.29
N LEU A 723 12.79 -21.24 -1.61
CA LEU A 723 13.49 -22.03 -2.63
C LEU A 723 12.61 -22.22 -3.87
N GLU A 724 13.23 -22.46 -5.03
CA GLU A 724 12.57 -22.36 -6.36
C GLU A 724 11.99 -20.96 -6.61
N SER A 725 12.80 -19.95 -6.29
CA SER A 725 12.42 -18.54 -6.27
C SER A 725 12.89 -17.71 -7.47
N ASP A 726 13.68 -18.26 -8.39
CA ASP A 726 14.03 -17.56 -9.63
C ASP A 726 12.89 -17.64 -10.67
N LEU A 727 12.24 -16.51 -10.86
CA LEU A 727 11.10 -16.34 -11.77
C LEU A 727 11.42 -15.42 -12.97
N GLN A 728 12.68 -15.06 -13.18
CA GLN A 728 13.07 -14.02 -14.14
C GLN A 728 13.37 -14.54 -15.57
N HIS A 729 13.17 -15.83 -15.82
CA HIS A 729 13.23 -16.42 -17.16
C HIS A 729 11.90 -16.32 -17.90
N ILE A 730 11.93 -16.40 -19.24
CA ILE A 730 10.72 -16.40 -20.09
C ILE A 730 9.72 -17.51 -19.69
N ILE A 731 10.23 -18.68 -19.27
CA ILE A 731 9.39 -19.80 -18.84
C ILE A 731 8.65 -19.57 -17.52
N MET A 732 9.06 -18.61 -16.68
CA MET A 732 8.30 -18.18 -15.49
C MET A 732 7.59 -16.82 -15.69
N GLY A 733 7.61 -16.27 -16.92
CA GLY A 733 6.92 -15.02 -17.28
C GLY A 733 7.66 -13.73 -16.91
N ASN A 734 8.97 -13.81 -16.60
CA ASN A 734 9.80 -12.71 -16.11
C ASN A 734 9.16 -11.98 -14.91
N ARG A 735 8.96 -12.67 -13.78
CA ARG A 735 8.37 -12.10 -12.56
C ARG A 735 9.28 -12.26 -11.34
N ASP A 736 8.81 -11.83 -10.18
CA ASP A 736 9.50 -11.88 -8.89
C ASP A 736 8.46 -11.85 -7.75
N THR A 737 8.19 -13.01 -7.15
CA THR A 737 7.31 -13.14 -5.98
C THR A 737 7.96 -12.57 -4.72
N THR A 738 9.29 -12.59 -4.62
CA THR A 738 10.00 -12.11 -3.42
C THR A 738 9.81 -10.60 -3.25
N GLN A 739 9.76 -9.83 -4.34
CA GLN A 739 9.38 -8.42 -4.28
C GLN A 739 7.94 -8.21 -3.79
N TYR A 740 6.98 -9.06 -4.18
CA TYR A 740 5.61 -8.98 -3.66
C TYR A 740 5.58 -9.21 -2.15
N LEU A 741 6.22 -10.29 -1.68
CA LEU A 741 6.25 -10.68 -0.28
C LEU A 741 6.97 -9.63 0.59
N ALA A 742 8.13 -9.14 0.16
CA ALA A 742 8.92 -8.16 0.91
C ALA A 742 8.19 -6.82 1.11
N GLU A 743 7.48 -6.34 0.09
CA GLU A 743 6.71 -5.08 0.15
C GLU A 743 5.40 -5.20 0.93
N ASP A 744 4.76 -6.37 0.96
CA ASP A 744 3.45 -6.58 1.59
C ASP A 744 3.57 -7.05 3.06
N LEU A 745 4.61 -7.82 3.38
CA LEU A 745 4.92 -8.26 4.76
C LEU A 745 5.77 -7.26 5.55
N GLY A 746 6.46 -6.32 4.86
CA GLY A 746 7.46 -5.44 5.46
C GLY A 746 8.69 -6.23 5.89
N MET A 747 9.55 -6.56 4.93
CA MET A 747 10.78 -7.33 5.12
C MET A 747 11.91 -6.81 4.22
N TYR A 748 13.15 -6.89 4.70
CA TYR A 748 14.35 -6.89 3.86
C TYR A 748 14.32 -8.15 2.99
N VAL A 749 14.89 -8.07 1.79
CA VAL A 749 15.00 -9.20 0.86
C VAL A 749 16.38 -9.26 0.24
N ASP A 750 16.99 -10.43 0.28
CA ASP A 750 18.04 -10.84 -0.65
C ASP A 750 17.43 -11.83 -1.65
N TYR A 751 17.45 -11.45 -2.91
CA TYR A 751 16.92 -12.21 -4.04
C TYR A 751 17.77 -13.45 -4.39
N GLY A 752 18.98 -13.58 -3.82
CA GLY A 752 19.90 -14.67 -4.12
C GLY A 752 20.62 -14.55 -5.46
N PRO A 753 21.21 -15.65 -5.97
CA PRO A 753 21.89 -15.67 -7.25
C PRO A 753 20.95 -15.27 -8.41
N GLY A 754 21.33 -14.25 -9.18
CA GLY A 754 20.56 -13.83 -10.36
C GLY A 754 20.41 -14.91 -11.43
N PRO A 755 19.45 -14.78 -12.36
CA PRO A 755 19.15 -15.80 -13.39
C PRO A 755 20.31 -16.10 -14.35
N ASN A 756 21.30 -15.22 -14.43
CA ASN A 756 22.57 -15.44 -15.14
C ASN A 756 23.58 -16.33 -14.39
N LYS A 757 23.19 -16.89 -13.23
CA LYS A 757 23.97 -17.81 -12.39
C LYS A 757 23.47 -19.28 -12.49
N HIS A 758 22.47 -19.55 -13.33
CA HIS A 758 22.02 -20.89 -13.75
C HIS A 758 21.53 -21.81 -12.62
N THR A 759 20.74 -21.27 -11.69
CA THR A 759 20.09 -22.03 -10.60
C THR A 759 18.57 -21.82 -10.61
N TRP A 760 17.83 -22.64 -9.86
CA TRP A 760 16.39 -22.46 -9.64
C TRP A 760 16.03 -21.34 -8.64
N GLY A 761 17.04 -20.70 -8.04
CA GLY A 761 16.88 -19.62 -7.08
C GLY A 761 16.66 -20.09 -5.64
N ALA A 762 17.31 -19.38 -4.73
CA ALA A 762 17.08 -19.40 -3.30
C ALA A 762 17.12 -17.96 -2.81
N ALA A 763 16.14 -17.52 -2.01
CA ALA A 763 16.00 -16.15 -1.55
C ALA A 763 15.81 -16.10 -0.02
N LEU A 764 16.19 -14.99 0.59
CA LEU A 764 16.06 -14.75 2.03
C LEU A 764 15.24 -13.48 2.26
N LEU A 765 14.12 -13.60 2.97
CA LEU A 765 13.36 -12.46 3.48
C LEU A 765 13.50 -12.37 4.99
N SER A 766 13.65 -11.17 5.52
CA SER A 766 13.91 -10.93 6.95
C SER A 766 13.27 -9.63 7.44
N LYS A 767 12.61 -9.66 8.60
CA LYS A 767 12.16 -8.46 9.32
C LYS A 767 13.33 -7.74 10.01
N PHE A 768 14.43 -8.44 10.23
CA PHE A 768 15.69 -7.90 10.77
C PHE A 768 16.61 -7.39 9.65
N PRO A 769 17.41 -6.32 9.87
CA PRO A 769 18.34 -5.81 8.87
C PRO A 769 19.35 -6.86 8.39
N ILE A 770 19.44 -7.04 7.07
CA ILE A 770 20.50 -7.82 6.43
C ILE A 770 21.76 -6.94 6.37
N VAL A 771 22.78 -7.28 7.16
CA VAL A 771 24.00 -6.48 7.33
C VAL A 771 25.00 -6.75 6.20
N ASN A 772 25.14 -8.01 5.83
CA ASN A 772 26.00 -8.51 4.74
C ASN A 772 25.41 -9.82 4.22
N SER A 773 25.52 -10.09 2.92
CA SER A 773 25.28 -11.43 2.38
C SER A 773 26.23 -11.80 1.24
N THR A 774 26.47 -13.10 1.11
CA THR A 774 27.35 -13.74 0.12
C THR A 774 26.55 -14.82 -0.60
N HIS A 775 26.70 -14.92 -1.93
CA HIS A 775 26.08 -15.96 -2.74
C HIS A 775 27.11 -17.00 -3.15
N HIS A 776 26.79 -18.27 -2.93
CA HIS A 776 27.64 -19.41 -3.25
C HIS A 776 26.95 -20.29 -4.29
N LEU A 777 27.68 -20.68 -5.33
CA LEU A 777 27.30 -21.76 -6.24
C LEU A 777 28.14 -22.97 -5.84
N LEU A 778 27.50 -24.03 -5.36
CA LEU A 778 28.20 -25.18 -4.78
C LEU A 778 28.67 -26.16 -5.88
N PRO A 779 29.69 -26.99 -5.63
CA PRO A 779 30.27 -27.84 -6.66
C PRO A 779 29.26 -28.81 -7.27
N SER A 780 29.19 -28.83 -8.60
CA SER A 780 28.31 -29.71 -9.35
C SER A 780 29.05 -30.23 -10.60
N PRO A 781 29.69 -31.42 -10.54
CA PRO A 781 30.38 -32.00 -11.69
C PRO A 781 29.44 -32.65 -12.73
N VAL A 782 28.20 -33.03 -12.37
CA VAL A 782 27.29 -33.74 -13.28
C VAL A 782 25.88 -33.13 -13.28
N GLY A 783 25.27 -33.04 -12.10
CA GLY A 783 23.89 -32.64 -11.85
C GLY A 783 23.69 -31.13 -11.78
N GLU A 784 22.85 -30.66 -10.86
CA GLU A 784 22.42 -29.26 -10.79
C GLU A 784 23.33 -28.35 -9.95
N LEU A 785 23.50 -27.11 -10.40
CA LEU A 785 24.10 -26.03 -9.60
C LEU A 785 23.21 -25.66 -8.41
N ALA A 786 23.61 -26.12 -7.23
CA ALA A 786 22.97 -25.83 -5.96
C ALA A 786 23.35 -24.42 -5.44
N PRO A 787 22.38 -23.49 -5.26
CA PRO A 787 22.63 -22.17 -4.68
C PRO A 787 22.64 -22.21 -3.14
N ALA A 788 23.50 -21.40 -2.53
CA ALA A 788 23.36 -21.00 -1.13
C ALA A 788 23.52 -19.48 -0.94
N ILE A 789 22.78 -18.93 0.01
CA ILE A 789 23.02 -17.61 0.61
C ILE A 789 23.67 -17.83 1.98
N GLU A 790 24.76 -17.11 2.26
CA GLU A 790 25.24 -16.82 3.62
C GLU A 790 24.84 -15.37 3.94
N ALA A 791 24.09 -15.10 5.01
CA ALA A 791 23.69 -13.75 5.38
C ALA A 791 23.81 -13.48 6.88
N THR A 792 24.42 -12.36 7.26
CA THR A 792 24.40 -11.87 8.65
C THR A 792 23.22 -10.94 8.88
N LEU A 793 22.40 -11.24 9.89
CA LEU A 793 21.28 -10.41 10.35
C LEU A 793 21.62 -9.75 11.69
N ASP A 794 21.15 -8.51 11.89
CA ASP A 794 21.13 -7.85 13.22
C ASP A 794 19.81 -8.15 13.94
N VAL A 795 19.83 -9.13 14.84
CA VAL A 795 18.65 -9.64 15.54
C VAL A 795 18.68 -9.19 16.99
N TYR A 796 17.90 -8.14 17.30
CA TYR A 796 17.84 -7.51 18.62
C TYR A 796 19.19 -7.04 19.19
N GLY A 797 20.16 -6.71 18.33
CA GLY A 797 21.54 -6.34 18.69
C GLY A 797 22.53 -7.51 18.71
N GLU A 798 22.09 -8.74 18.38
CA GLU A 798 22.94 -9.92 18.26
C GLU A 798 23.10 -10.31 16.78
N MET A 799 24.35 -10.51 16.34
CA MET A 799 24.68 -10.82 14.94
C MET A 799 24.55 -12.33 14.69
N ILE A 800 23.52 -12.71 13.93
CA ILE A 800 23.17 -14.12 13.64
C ILE A 800 23.41 -14.40 12.16
N ASP A 801 24.05 -15.53 11.85
CA ASP A 801 24.24 -15.97 10.45
C ASP A 801 23.13 -16.93 10.01
N VAL A 802 22.35 -16.50 9.02
CA VAL A 802 21.31 -17.32 8.39
C VAL A 802 21.79 -17.79 7.02
N PHE A 803 21.80 -19.10 6.85
CA PHE A 803 22.11 -19.77 5.60
C PHE A 803 20.82 -20.24 4.94
N VAL A 804 20.64 -19.98 3.64
CA VAL A 804 19.54 -20.53 2.84
C VAL A 804 20.13 -21.40 1.74
N PHE A 805 19.68 -22.65 1.58
CA PHE A 805 20.32 -23.61 0.67
C PHE A 805 19.33 -24.55 -0.04
N HIS A 806 19.53 -24.76 -1.34
CA HIS A 806 18.81 -25.74 -2.15
C HIS A 806 19.78 -26.79 -2.71
N SER A 807 19.74 -28.01 -2.18
CA SER A 807 20.53 -29.15 -2.68
C SER A 807 20.18 -29.49 -4.14
N GLY A 808 21.16 -30.04 -4.87
CA GLY A 808 20.87 -30.78 -6.10
C GLY A 808 20.08 -32.07 -5.83
N GLN A 809 19.43 -32.58 -6.88
CA GLN A 809 18.50 -33.72 -6.86
C GLN A 809 19.18 -35.09 -6.57
N GLU A 810 18.37 -36.11 -6.24
CA GLU A 810 18.84 -37.43 -5.77
C GLU A 810 19.67 -38.21 -6.80
N GLU A 811 19.42 -38.00 -8.09
CA GLU A 811 20.04 -38.70 -9.22
C GLU A 811 21.57 -38.53 -9.31
N ASP A 812 22.14 -37.49 -8.70
CA ASP A 812 23.58 -37.19 -8.69
C ASP A 812 24.20 -37.24 -7.27
N PRO A 813 24.45 -38.44 -6.69
CA PRO A 813 24.97 -38.58 -5.33
C PRO A 813 26.33 -37.91 -5.07
N GLU A 814 27.19 -37.79 -6.09
CA GLU A 814 28.52 -37.18 -5.95
C GLU A 814 28.42 -35.65 -5.87
N ASP A 815 27.59 -35.02 -6.71
CA ASP A 815 27.24 -33.61 -6.59
C ASP A 815 26.71 -33.33 -5.19
N ARG A 816 25.72 -34.11 -4.73
CA ARG A 816 25.15 -33.98 -3.39
C ARG A 816 26.18 -34.16 -2.27
N ARG A 817 27.13 -35.10 -2.41
CA ARG A 817 28.23 -35.28 -1.43
C ARG A 817 29.14 -34.04 -1.39
N LEU A 818 29.56 -33.53 -2.55
CA LEU A 818 30.43 -32.36 -2.65
C LEU A 818 29.76 -31.08 -2.14
N GLN A 819 28.47 -30.89 -2.43
CA GLN A 819 27.64 -29.80 -1.92
C GLN A 819 27.52 -29.88 -0.39
N THR A 820 27.17 -31.06 0.14
CA THR A 820 27.08 -31.33 1.58
C THR A 820 28.40 -30.99 2.29
N GLU A 821 29.52 -31.47 1.74
CA GLU A 821 30.86 -31.23 2.30
C GLU A 821 31.29 -29.76 2.24
N TYR A 822 30.91 -29.03 1.19
CA TYR A 822 31.21 -27.60 1.07
C TYR A 822 30.40 -26.81 2.10
N LEU A 823 29.08 -27.01 2.16
CA LEU A 823 28.19 -26.26 3.05
C LEU A 823 28.52 -26.53 4.52
N SER A 824 28.81 -27.78 4.89
CA SER A 824 29.17 -28.14 6.27
C SER A 824 30.46 -27.45 6.73
N LYS A 825 31.42 -27.23 5.83
CA LYS A 825 32.66 -26.47 6.11
C LYS A 825 32.41 -24.97 6.15
N LEU A 826 31.54 -24.43 5.28
CA LEU A 826 31.15 -23.01 5.27
C LEU A 826 30.44 -22.62 6.57
N ILE A 827 29.38 -23.35 6.94
CA ILE A 827 28.66 -23.13 8.20
C ILE A 827 29.59 -23.38 9.40
N GLY A 828 30.42 -24.43 9.35
CA GLY A 828 31.44 -24.72 10.36
C GLY A 828 32.39 -23.55 10.65
N ALA A 829 32.73 -22.75 9.63
CA ALA A 829 33.67 -21.64 9.75
C ALA A 829 33.14 -20.43 10.53
N THR A 830 31.81 -20.21 10.63
CA THR A 830 31.30 -19.08 11.43
C THR A 830 31.31 -19.38 12.93
N PRO A 831 31.88 -18.48 13.77
CA PRO A 831 31.83 -18.58 15.23
C PRO A 831 30.55 -17.97 15.83
N ARG A 832 29.67 -17.37 15.01
CA ARG A 832 28.43 -16.74 15.46
C ARG A 832 27.32 -17.78 15.68
N PRO A 833 26.27 -17.44 16.45
CA PRO A 833 25.01 -18.19 16.41
C PRO A 833 24.48 -18.22 14.98
N ALA A 834 23.95 -19.36 14.54
CA ALA A 834 23.56 -19.55 13.15
C ALA A 834 22.35 -20.48 12.96
N ILE A 835 21.66 -20.30 11.83
CA ILE A 835 20.53 -21.11 11.37
C ILE A 835 20.80 -21.51 9.92
N LEU A 836 20.54 -22.77 9.56
CA LEU A 836 20.40 -23.23 8.17
C LEU A 836 18.92 -23.48 7.88
N LEU A 837 18.45 -22.93 6.77
CA LEU A 837 17.10 -23.08 6.22
C LEU A 837 17.25 -23.74 4.85
N SER A 838 16.97 -25.03 4.73
CA SER A 838 17.45 -25.79 3.56
C SER A 838 16.59 -26.95 3.08
N TYR A 839 16.69 -27.23 1.78
CA TYR A 839 16.17 -28.43 1.13
C TYR A 839 17.33 -29.43 0.91
N LEU A 840 17.27 -30.61 1.53
CA LEU A 840 18.40 -31.55 1.64
C LEU A 840 18.20 -32.91 0.96
N VAL A 841 16.96 -33.30 0.61
CA VAL A 841 16.60 -34.56 -0.08
C VAL A 841 17.14 -35.81 0.63
N THR A 842 17.05 -35.85 1.96
CA THR A 842 17.68 -36.89 2.79
C THR A 842 16.80 -37.21 3.98
N LYS A 843 16.96 -38.39 4.59
CA LYS A 843 16.27 -38.74 5.83
C LYS A 843 17.08 -38.34 7.05
N PRO A 844 16.43 -38.04 8.19
CA PRO A 844 17.12 -37.84 9.46
C PRO A 844 17.97 -39.08 9.80
N LEU A 845 19.16 -38.84 10.36
CA LEU A 845 20.12 -39.87 10.78
C LEU A 845 20.72 -40.73 9.65
N GLU A 846 20.31 -40.59 8.38
CA GLU A 846 20.82 -41.40 7.25
C GLU A 846 21.76 -40.62 6.32
N GLY A 847 22.83 -41.27 5.85
CA GLY A 847 23.70 -40.74 4.80
C GLY A 847 24.23 -39.32 5.06
N ASN A 848 24.03 -38.42 4.10
CA ASN A 848 24.52 -37.03 4.10
C ASN A 848 24.00 -36.19 5.27
N TYR A 849 22.88 -36.54 5.91
CA TYR A 849 22.42 -35.91 7.16
C TYR A 849 23.55 -35.85 8.20
N ASN A 850 24.30 -36.94 8.36
CA ASN A 850 25.37 -37.05 9.37
C ASN A 850 26.61 -36.20 9.06
N THR A 851 26.65 -35.55 7.90
CA THR A 851 27.66 -34.54 7.55
C THR A 851 27.14 -33.13 7.82
N TYR A 852 25.86 -32.86 7.53
CA TYR A 852 25.19 -31.59 7.89
C TYR A 852 25.01 -31.40 9.39
N VAL A 853 24.77 -32.49 10.14
CA VAL A 853 24.65 -32.51 11.61
C VAL A 853 25.90 -33.22 12.17
N SER A 854 27.01 -32.49 12.16
CA SER A 854 28.35 -33.02 12.49
C SER A 854 29.21 -32.04 13.28
N GLU A 855 30.27 -32.55 13.93
CA GLU A 855 31.31 -31.72 14.58
C GLU A 855 31.94 -30.69 13.62
N THR A 856 32.05 -31.02 12.32
CA THR A 856 32.58 -30.11 11.29
C THR A 856 31.68 -28.87 11.11
N SER A 857 30.36 -29.07 11.16
CA SER A 857 29.36 -27.99 11.02
C SER A 857 29.11 -27.22 12.33
N GLY A 858 29.20 -27.92 13.47
CA GLY A 858 28.70 -27.48 14.77
C GLY A 858 27.17 -27.41 14.87
N MET A 859 26.42 -27.88 13.86
CA MET A 859 24.96 -27.73 13.78
C MET A 859 24.19 -28.84 14.51
N HIS A 860 22.95 -28.51 14.87
CA HIS A 860 21.96 -29.39 15.47
C HIS A 860 20.66 -29.32 14.67
N ASP A 861 19.96 -30.44 14.54
CA ASP A 861 18.65 -30.50 13.89
C ASP A 861 17.57 -29.85 14.77
N ILE A 862 16.62 -29.15 14.14
CA ILE A 862 15.43 -28.59 14.79
C ILE A 862 14.59 -29.66 15.49
N ASP A 863 14.54 -30.91 15.02
CA ASP A 863 14.04 -32.06 15.80
C ASP A 863 14.53 -33.42 15.26
N PRO A 864 15.58 -34.03 15.85
CA PRO A 864 16.10 -35.34 15.42
C PRO A 864 15.10 -36.52 15.49
N SER A 865 13.95 -36.35 16.13
CA SER A 865 12.92 -37.40 16.28
C SER A 865 11.74 -37.25 15.31
N ASP A 866 11.68 -36.17 14.54
CA ASP A 866 10.81 -36.11 13.36
C ASP A 866 11.46 -36.87 12.20
N TRP A 867 11.10 -38.14 12.10
CA TRP A 867 11.59 -39.12 11.11
C TRP A 867 10.92 -38.97 9.73
N ASP A 868 9.78 -38.27 9.64
CA ASP A 868 8.97 -38.14 8.41
C ASP A 868 9.35 -36.87 7.63
N ARG A 869 10.65 -36.59 7.54
CA ARG A 869 11.24 -35.49 6.77
C ARG A 869 12.14 -36.03 5.67
N TRP A 870 12.21 -35.27 4.58
CA TRP A 870 12.89 -35.64 3.35
C TRP A 870 13.42 -34.40 2.62
N CYS A 871 12.49 -33.49 2.29
CA CYS A 871 12.77 -32.25 1.59
C CYS A 871 13.40 -31.22 2.53
N GLU A 872 12.58 -30.55 3.35
CA GLU A 872 12.96 -29.36 4.11
C GLU A 872 13.51 -29.68 5.50
N TYR A 873 14.45 -28.83 5.93
CA TYR A 873 15.15 -28.88 7.20
C TYR A 873 15.43 -27.46 7.74
N ILE A 874 15.33 -27.34 9.06
CA ILE A 874 15.94 -26.26 9.83
C ILE A 874 17.04 -26.89 10.69
N LEU A 875 18.27 -26.39 10.60
CA LEU A 875 19.36 -26.72 11.54
C LEU A 875 19.83 -25.44 12.25
N TYR A 876 20.43 -25.54 13.43
CA TYR A 876 20.87 -24.37 14.21
C TYR A 876 22.11 -24.66 15.06
N LYS A 877 22.87 -23.61 15.42
CA LYS A 877 23.92 -23.65 16.46
C LYS A 877 23.99 -22.34 17.23
N GLY A 878 24.46 -22.40 18.47
CA GLY A 878 24.61 -21.24 19.35
C GLY A 878 23.31 -20.58 19.84
N LEU A 879 22.15 -20.96 19.30
CA LEU A 879 20.83 -20.43 19.62
C LEU A 879 20.00 -21.40 20.46
N LYS A 880 19.13 -20.85 21.32
CA LYS A 880 18.17 -21.62 22.11
C LYS A 880 16.85 -21.81 21.35
N ARG A 881 16.63 -23.02 20.80
CA ARG A 881 15.33 -23.47 20.26
C ARG A 881 14.26 -23.44 21.36
N THR A 882 13.06 -22.95 21.05
CA THR A 882 11.91 -22.86 21.99
C THR A 882 10.67 -23.61 21.49
N ALA A 883 10.39 -23.57 20.19
CA ALA A 883 9.34 -24.38 19.57
C ALA A 883 9.66 -24.77 18.12
N TYR A 884 9.01 -25.81 17.62
CA TYR A 884 9.05 -26.28 16.23
C TYR A 884 7.66 -26.67 15.73
N ALA A 885 7.33 -26.33 14.49
CA ALA A 885 6.07 -26.68 13.83
C ALA A 885 6.27 -27.04 12.35
N ARG A 886 5.45 -27.97 11.85
CA ARG A 886 5.24 -28.26 10.43
C ARG A 886 3.79 -27.93 10.08
N VAL A 887 3.56 -27.25 8.97
CA VAL A 887 2.25 -26.70 8.59
C VAL A 887 1.90 -27.12 7.17
N SER A 888 0.74 -27.74 6.99
CA SER A 888 0.33 -28.33 5.73
C SER A 888 0.29 -27.31 4.58
N ARG A 889 0.62 -27.79 3.38
CA ARG A 889 0.77 -26.98 2.16
C ARG A 889 -0.53 -26.47 1.53
N SER A 890 -1.69 -26.90 2.03
CA SER A 890 -2.99 -26.75 1.34
C SER A 890 -2.86 -27.20 -0.12
N THR A 891 -3.15 -26.33 -1.10
CA THR A 891 -2.85 -26.56 -2.52
C THR A 891 -1.74 -25.66 -3.09
N ILE A 892 -1.04 -24.88 -2.26
CA ILE A 892 -0.13 -23.79 -2.70
C ILE A 892 1.12 -24.28 -3.45
N THR A 893 1.69 -25.39 -2.99
CA THR A 893 2.95 -25.99 -3.45
C THR A 893 2.95 -27.48 -3.05
N ASP A 894 4.04 -28.22 -3.29
CA ASP A 894 4.19 -29.64 -2.99
C ASP A 894 4.86 -29.95 -1.63
N THR A 895 5.64 -29.04 -1.04
CA THR A 895 6.20 -29.16 0.32
C THR A 895 5.36 -28.48 1.41
N GLU A 896 5.35 -29.04 2.62
CA GLU A 896 4.84 -28.36 3.83
C GLU A 896 5.79 -27.23 4.29
N ILE A 897 5.29 -26.27 5.06
CA ILE A 897 6.14 -25.22 5.67
C ILE A 897 6.74 -25.76 6.95
N GLN A 898 8.05 -25.57 7.15
CA GLN A 898 8.69 -25.79 8.45
C GLN A 898 9.06 -24.48 9.14
N VAL A 899 8.79 -24.37 10.44
CA VAL A 899 9.04 -23.13 11.23
C VAL A 899 9.59 -23.47 12.62
N GLY A 900 10.64 -22.77 13.05
CA GLY A 900 11.22 -22.84 14.40
C GLY A 900 11.26 -21.47 15.08
N LYS A 901 10.95 -21.44 16.39
CA LYS A 901 11.11 -20.24 17.24
C LYS A 901 12.39 -20.34 18.08
N PHE A 902 13.19 -19.28 18.07
CA PHE A 902 14.48 -19.18 18.78
C PHE A 902 14.49 -18.02 19.77
N GLN A 903 14.99 -18.26 20.98
CA GLN A 903 15.20 -17.24 22.00
C GLN A 903 16.58 -16.61 21.84
N ILE A 904 16.60 -15.29 21.59
CA ILE A 904 17.84 -14.53 21.37
C ILE A 904 18.41 -14.03 22.71
N GLY A 905 19.73 -13.89 22.80
CA GLY A 905 20.44 -13.51 24.02
C GLY A 905 20.51 -14.57 25.12
N GLN A 906 20.05 -15.81 24.87
CA GLN A 906 20.10 -16.91 25.83
C GLN A 906 20.89 -18.12 25.32
N LYS A 907 21.71 -18.71 26.18
CA LYS A 907 22.54 -19.87 25.83
C LYS A 907 21.69 -21.14 25.63
N PRO A 908 22.00 -21.98 24.63
CA PRO A 908 21.44 -23.31 24.50
C PRO A 908 21.91 -24.24 25.63
N ALA A 909 21.20 -25.35 25.84
CA ALA A 909 21.66 -26.42 26.71
C ALA A 909 22.76 -27.26 26.03
N GLU A 910 23.84 -27.56 26.76
CA GLU A 910 25.01 -28.30 26.23
C GLU A 910 24.72 -29.79 26.00
N LYS A 911 23.72 -30.36 26.68
CA LYS A 911 23.30 -31.75 26.52
C LYS A 911 22.13 -31.87 25.55
N ALA A 912 22.19 -32.85 24.65
CA ALA A 912 21.07 -33.23 23.80
C ALA A 912 19.81 -33.57 24.62
N GLU A 913 19.94 -34.31 25.73
CA GLU A 913 18.82 -34.66 26.62
C GLU A 913 18.03 -33.44 27.14
N ASP A 914 18.71 -32.32 27.43
CA ASP A 914 18.10 -31.09 27.94
C ASP A 914 17.62 -30.17 26.80
N ARG A 915 18.35 -30.13 25.67
CA ARG A 915 18.04 -29.35 24.46
C ARG A 915 16.85 -29.92 23.67
N ASP A 916 16.71 -31.25 23.68
CA ASP A 916 15.74 -32.00 22.87
C ASP A 916 14.51 -32.44 23.68
N LYS A 917 14.52 -32.19 24.99
CA LYS A 917 13.38 -32.37 25.89
C LYS A 917 12.17 -31.58 25.39
N GLN A 918 11.01 -32.23 25.41
CA GLN A 918 9.73 -31.58 25.13
C GLN A 918 8.99 -31.25 26.44
N ILE A 919 8.22 -30.17 26.40
CA ILE A 919 7.19 -29.80 27.37
C ILE A 919 5.85 -29.60 26.66
N LYS A 920 4.77 -29.51 27.42
CA LYS A 920 3.46 -29.15 26.88
C LYS A 920 3.37 -27.64 26.59
N GLU A 921 2.50 -27.26 25.67
CA GLU A 921 2.32 -25.85 25.29
C GLU A 921 1.67 -25.00 26.40
N ASP A 922 0.92 -25.59 27.35
CA ASP A 922 0.38 -24.88 28.52
C ASP A 922 1.47 -24.43 29.51
N GLU A 923 2.65 -25.06 29.48
CA GLU A 923 3.85 -24.67 30.24
C GLU A 923 4.67 -23.55 29.55
N VAL A 924 4.36 -23.21 28.29
CA VAL A 924 5.05 -22.18 27.47
C VAL A 924 4.39 -20.80 27.65
N PRO A 925 5.14 -19.69 27.76
CA PRO A 925 4.59 -18.33 27.75
C PRO A 925 3.87 -17.97 26.43
N GLU A 926 2.81 -17.17 26.48
CA GLU A 926 1.90 -16.97 25.35
C GLU A 926 2.58 -16.43 24.07
N GLY A 927 3.45 -15.42 24.16
CA GLY A 927 4.21 -14.90 23.00
C GLY A 927 5.25 -15.90 22.42
N MET A 928 5.60 -16.95 23.16
CA MET A 928 6.51 -18.01 22.70
C MET A 928 5.78 -19.18 22.02
N ARG A 929 4.45 -19.26 22.14
CA ARG A 929 3.61 -20.26 21.47
C ARG A 929 3.51 -20.00 19.97
N PHE A 930 2.95 -20.95 19.21
CA PHE A 930 2.56 -20.69 17.82
C PHE A 930 1.05 -20.34 17.71
N PRO A 931 0.61 -19.69 16.61
CA PRO A 931 -0.77 -19.26 16.45
C PRO A 931 -1.78 -20.41 16.41
N GLN A 932 -2.67 -20.45 17.41
CA GLN A 932 -3.59 -21.58 17.64
C GLN A 932 -4.58 -21.84 16.48
N MET A 933 -4.73 -20.91 15.54
CA MET A 933 -5.59 -21.02 14.35
C MET A 933 -5.21 -22.13 13.36
N PHE A 934 -4.03 -22.74 13.50
CA PHE A 934 -3.59 -23.89 12.70
C PHE A 934 -3.90 -25.26 13.36
N ARG A 935 -4.50 -25.31 14.56
CA ARG A 935 -4.96 -26.56 15.17
C ARG A 935 -6.23 -27.09 14.48
N GLY A 936 -6.42 -28.42 14.47
CA GLY A 936 -7.63 -29.07 13.94
C GLY A 936 -7.73 -28.97 12.41
N GLU A 937 -8.85 -28.48 11.89
CA GLU A 937 -9.02 -28.22 10.45
C GLU A 937 -8.17 -27.03 9.95
N GLY A 938 -7.65 -26.20 10.86
CA GLY A 938 -6.78 -25.08 10.57
C GLY A 938 -7.46 -23.93 9.81
N VAL A 939 -6.68 -23.24 8.97
CA VAL A 939 -7.10 -22.04 8.24
C VAL A 939 -6.78 -22.16 6.74
N ARG A 940 -7.81 -22.01 5.89
CA ARG A 940 -7.69 -22.11 4.40
C ARG A 940 -6.98 -23.39 3.90
N GLY A 941 -7.11 -24.50 4.65
CA GLY A 941 -6.46 -25.78 4.37
C GLY A 941 -5.01 -25.91 4.86
N HIS A 942 -4.52 -24.93 5.63
CA HIS A 942 -3.25 -24.96 6.35
C HIS A 942 -3.52 -25.30 7.81
N ALA A 943 -2.97 -26.42 8.29
CA ALA A 943 -3.08 -26.90 9.66
C ALA A 943 -1.74 -27.48 10.13
N TYR A 944 -1.54 -27.69 11.43
CA TYR A 944 -0.38 -28.44 11.91
C TYR A 944 -0.40 -29.87 11.34
N HIS A 945 0.76 -30.32 10.88
CA HIS A 945 0.92 -31.53 10.08
C HIS A 945 2.05 -32.40 10.63
N VAL A 946 1.92 -33.72 10.52
CA VAL A 946 2.71 -34.76 11.22
C VAL A 946 2.55 -34.72 12.75
N PHE A 947 2.32 -33.55 13.35
CA PHE A 947 1.94 -33.35 14.75
C PHE A 947 0.64 -32.54 14.82
N ASP A 948 -0.31 -32.95 15.65
CA ASP A 948 -1.58 -32.23 15.86
C ASP A 948 -1.39 -30.87 16.57
N GLU A 949 -0.21 -30.66 17.17
CA GLU A 949 0.18 -29.43 17.87
C GLU A 949 1.70 -29.16 17.77
N PRO A 950 2.16 -27.91 17.98
CA PRO A 950 3.57 -27.55 17.93
C PRO A 950 4.41 -28.24 19.02
N ARG A 951 5.63 -28.64 18.68
CA ARG A 951 6.58 -29.23 19.62
C ARG A 951 7.27 -28.12 20.41
N SER A 952 7.07 -28.11 21.74
CA SER A 952 7.58 -27.08 22.65
C SER A 952 8.74 -27.57 23.52
N ILE A 953 9.72 -26.71 23.80
CA ILE A 953 10.99 -27.02 24.50
C ILE A 953 11.05 -26.18 25.79
N PRO A 954 11.49 -26.74 26.94
CA PRO A 954 11.54 -25.98 28.19
C PRO A 954 12.52 -24.82 28.12
N SER A 955 12.03 -23.62 28.47
CA SER A 955 12.93 -22.51 28.77
C SER A 955 13.76 -22.86 30.01
N THR A 956 15.08 -22.91 29.87
CA THR A 956 16.06 -23.17 30.95
C THR A 956 16.07 -22.16 32.11
N ASP A 957 15.09 -21.25 32.19
CA ASP A 957 14.86 -20.34 33.31
C ASP A 957 13.69 -20.78 34.23
N THR A 958 13.21 -22.02 34.11
CA THR A 958 12.37 -22.66 35.15
C THR A 958 13.20 -23.06 36.39
N TRP A 959 14.01 -22.12 36.92
CA TRP A 959 14.45 -22.14 38.31
C TRP A 959 13.24 -21.81 39.20
N LEU A 960 12.35 -22.80 39.31
CA LEU A 960 11.24 -22.78 40.23
C LEU A 960 11.82 -22.79 41.65
N GLN A 961 11.90 -21.63 42.29
CA GLN A 961 12.25 -21.52 43.71
C GLN A 961 11.16 -22.18 44.54
N TRP A 962 11.36 -23.47 44.84
CA TRP A 962 10.51 -24.21 45.76
C TRP A 962 10.64 -23.63 47.17
N VAL A 963 9.54 -23.07 47.67
CA VAL A 963 9.24 -23.09 49.10
C VAL A 963 8.26 -24.23 49.35
N VAL A 964 8.61 -25.10 50.30
CA VAL A 964 7.96 -26.40 50.52
C VAL A 964 6.68 -26.26 51.35
N GLY A 965 5.62 -27.01 51.01
CA GLY A 965 4.52 -27.30 51.95
C GLY A 965 3.16 -27.62 51.33
N SER A 966 2.77 -28.90 51.36
CA SER A 966 1.36 -29.32 51.33
C SER A 966 0.74 -29.17 52.76
N GLN A 967 -0.56 -29.31 53.02
CA GLN A 967 -1.60 -30.12 52.38
C GLN A 967 -3.02 -29.62 52.75
N ALA A 968 -4.04 -30.19 52.09
CA ALA A 968 -5.47 -30.18 52.46
C ALA A 968 -6.21 -28.82 52.41
N GLY A 969 -7.13 -28.68 51.45
CA GLY A 969 -7.99 -27.49 51.31
C GLY A 969 -9.45 -27.76 51.66
N LEU A 970 -10.22 -26.67 51.85
CA LEU A 970 -11.68 -26.69 51.94
C LEU A 970 -12.28 -25.44 51.23
N ARG A 971 -13.03 -25.73 50.16
CA ARG A 971 -14.13 -25.02 49.49
C ARG A 971 -14.36 -23.49 49.63
N SER A 972 -14.88 -22.97 48.53
CA SER A 972 -15.85 -21.85 48.37
C SER A 972 -15.42 -20.39 48.56
N ASN A 973 -15.28 -19.72 47.41
CA ASN A 973 -15.98 -18.49 46.99
C ASN A 973 -15.79 -17.17 47.78
N CYS A 974 -15.11 -16.22 47.12
CA CYS A 974 -15.50 -14.83 46.82
C CYS A 974 -16.28 -13.97 47.84
N GLY A 975 -15.76 -12.76 48.11
CA GLY A 975 -16.41 -11.65 48.81
C GLY A 975 -15.45 -10.46 49.00
N GLU A 976 -15.91 -9.23 48.75
CA GLU A 976 -15.05 -8.05 48.51
C GLU A 976 -14.82 -7.10 49.71
N GLU A 977 -13.92 -6.13 49.48
CA GLU A 977 -13.79 -4.81 50.13
C GLU A 977 -13.43 -4.63 51.63
N ILE A 978 -12.45 -3.74 51.87
CA ILE A 978 -12.71 -2.36 52.36
C ILE A 978 -11.48 -1.44 52.15
N GLU A 979 -11.75 -0.13 52.10
CA GLU A 979 -10.88 0.96 51.59
C GLU A 979 -9.61 1.29 52.39
N ALA A 980 -8.61 1.90 51.71
CA ALA A 980 -7.62 2.83 52.30
C ALA A 980 -6.78 3.65 51.28
N ALA A 981 -7.38 4.40 50.33
CA ALA A 981 -6.65 5.40 49.50
C ALA A 981 -7.56 6.44 48.81
N ARG A 982 -7.28 7.74 49.01
CA ARG A 982 -7.81 8.93 48.29
C ARG A 982 -6.78 10.07 48.51
N CYS A 983 -6.35 10.96 47.62
CA CYS A 983 -6.64 11.36 46.22
C CYS A 983 -5.33 11.31 45.38
N HIS A 984 -5.24 11.27 44.04
CA HIS A 984 -5.92 11.96 42.92
C HIS A 984 -5.51 13.42 42.65
N HIS A 985 -4.90 13.67 41.48
CA HIS A 985 -5.07 14.75 40.47
C HIS A 985 -4.16 14.37 39.27
N HIS A 986 -4.40 14.63 37.97
CA HIS A 986 -5.55 15.23 37.24
C HIS A 986 -6.52 14.16 36.67
N TRP A 987 -7.56 14.60 35.92
CA TRP A 987 -8.65 13.78 35.34
C TRP A 987 -9.36 12.88 36.36
N GLN A 988 -10.23 13.48 37.19
CA GLN A 988 -10.75 12.83 38.40
C GLN A 988 -12.00 11.95 38.22
N ASN A 989 -12.60 11.90 37.03
CA ASN A 989 -13.60 10.88 36.67
C ASN A 989 -12.96 9.80 35.79
N GLY A 990 -12.13 8.97 36.41
CA GLY A 990 -11.66 7.71 35.83
C GLY A 990 -11.87 6.59 36.84
N ALA A 991 -12.41 5.44 36.40
CA ALA A 991 -12.57 4.31 37.30
C ALA A 991 -11.19 3.76 37.72
N ILE A 992 -10.98 3.59 39.03
CA ILE A 992 -9.70 3.11 39.58
C ILE A 992 -9.90 1.75 40.22
N SER A 993 -9.18 0.76 39.69
CA SER A 993 -8.94 -0.52 40.36
C SER A 993 -8.18 -0.30 41.67
N MET A 994 -8.50 -1.04 42.74
CA MET A 994 -7.63 -1.14 43.90
C MET A 994 -7.30 -2.60 44.20
N SER A 995 -6.01 -2.93 44.27
CA SER A 995 -5.57 -4.32 44.39
C SER A 995 -4.33 -4.51 45.28
N LYS A 996 -4.00 -5.78 45.54
CA LYS A 996 -2.91 -6.20 46.42
C LYS A 996 -1.59 -6.47 45.69
N LEU A 997 -1.57 -6.46 44.35
CA LEU A 997 -0.40 -6.71 43.49
C LEU A 997 -0.51 -5.89 42.18
N PRO A 998 0.58 -5.35 41.60
CA PRO A 998 0.52 -4.59 40.35
C PRO A 998 -0.14 -5.36 39.19
N LEU A 999 0.12 -6.66 39.09
CA LEU A 999 -0.49 -7.54 38.07
C LEU A 999 -2.01 -7.66 38.20
N SER A 1000 -2.56 -7.72 39.42
CA SER A 1000 -4.02 -7.73 39.62
C SER A 1000 -4.64 -6.34 39.52
N TRP A 1001 -3.85 -5.27 39.68
CA TRP A 1001 -4.24 -3.92 39.27
C TRP A 1001 -4.30 -3.84 37.74
N GLU A 1002 -3.32 -4.40 37.04
CA GLU A 1002 -3.27 -4.38 35.57
C GLU A 1002 -4.41 -5.18 34.94
N SER A 1003 -4.71 -6.38 35.45
CA SER A 1003 -5.87 -7.18 35.01
C SER A 1003 -7.19 -6.39 35.12
N SER A 1004 -7.30 -5.55 36.14
CA SER A 1004 -8.49 -4.73 36.41
C SER A 1004 -8.47 -3.42 35.60
N LYS A 1005 -7.32 -2.78 35.41
CA LYS A 1005 -7.15 -1.61 34.52
C LYS A 1005 -7.37 -2.00 33.05
N ARG A 1006 -7.11 -3.25 32.64
CA ARG A 1006 -7.51 -3.80 31.33
C ARG A 1006 -9.03 -3.95 31.16
N MET A 1007 -9.81 -4.09 32.24
CA MET A 1007 -11.29 -4.05 32.16
C MET A 1007 -11.84 -2.62 32.17
N VAL A 1008 -11.15 -1.67 32.80
CA VAL A 1008 -11.50 -0.24 32.75
C VAL A 1008 -11.14 0.40 31.42
N ASN A 1009 -9.95 0.12 30.87
CA ASN A 1009 -9.46 0.68 29.62
C ASN A 1009 -10.15 0.03 28.40
N SER A 1010 -11.42 0.40 28.20
CA SER A 1010 -12.20 0.09 26.99
C SER A 1010 -12.65 1.39 26.32
N ARG A 1011 -13.03 1.31 25.04
CA ARG A 1011 -13.64 2.45 24.34
C ARG A 1011 -15.12 2.55 24.72
N ASP A 1012 -15.45 3.39 25.68
CA ASP A 1012 -16.83 3.81 25.92
C ASP A 1012 -17.18 4.93 24.91
N PRO A 1013 -18.15 4.75 23.99
CA PRO A 1013 -18.59 5.82 23.09
C PRO A 1013 -19.29 6.99 23.81
N ASN A 1014 -19.64 6.84 25.09
CA ASN A 1014 -20.23 7.90 25.93
C ASN A 1014 -19.16 8.72 26.68
N ASP A 1015 -17.91 8.24 26.75
CA ASP A 1015 -16.76 9.04 27.20
C ASP A 1015 -15.90 9.48 26.00
N PRO A 1016 -15.97 10.75 25.58
CA PRO A 1016 -15.17 11.23 24.46
C PRO A 1016 -13.65 11.18 24.72
N LEU A 1017 -13.21 11.12 25.99
CA LEU A 1017 -11.79 11.02 26.34
C LEU A 1017 -11.22 9.62 26.08
N ALA A 1018 -12.05 8.57 26.04
CA ALA A 1018 -11.64 7.19 25.78
C ALA A 1018 -11.34 6.88 24.29
N ASN A 1019 -11.58 7.82 23.38
CA ASN A 1019 -11.64 7.55 21.93
C ASN A 1019 -10.64 8.33 21.06
N GLY A 1020 -9.78 9.19 21.65
CA GLY A 1020 -8.85 10.05 20.91
C GLY A 1020 -7.63 9.33 20.28
N ASN A 1021 -7.06 9.94 19.23
CA ASN A 1021 -5.78 9.55 18.64
C ASN A 1021 -4.72 10.64 18.97
N PRO A 1022 -3.71 10.36 19.81
CA PRO A 1022 -2.88 11.41 20.42
C PRO A 1022 -1.71 11.86 19.53
N ARG A 1023 -2.01 12.52 18.40
CA ARG A 1023 -1.00 13.13 17.52
C ARG A 1023 -1.34 14.55 17.01
N ASP A 1024 -2.52 15.08 17.31
CA ASP A 1024 -2.98 16.36 16.79
C ASP A 1024 -2.99 17.52 17.82
N ASP A 1025 -2.68 17.28 19.10
CA ASP A 1025 -2.41 18.37 20.07
C ASP A 1025 -0.93 18.82 20.02
N GLY A 1026 -0.66 19.83 19.19
CA GLY A 1026 0.67 20.42 18.91
C GLY A 1026 1.31 21.18 20.08
N LEU A 1027 1.39 20.57 21.25
CA LEU A 1027 1.86 21.15 22.51
C LEU A 1027 3.02 20.30 23.07
N SER A 1028 4.25 20.69 22.77
CA SER A 1028 5.46 20.05 23.29
C SER A 1028 6.64 21.03 23.31
N LEU A 1029 6.89 21.62 24.48
CA LEU A 1029 8.16 22.32 24.77
C LEU A 1029 9.13 21.34 25.43
N ARG A 1030 10.40 21.41 25.02
CA ARG A 1030 11.52 20.71 25.69
C ARG A 1030 12.29 21.73 26.53
N PRO A 1031 12.80 21.36 27.73
CA PRO A 1031 13.75 22.20 28.45
C PRO A 1031 15.13 22.18 27.76
N ASP A 1032 15.86 23.28 27.87
CA ASP A 1032 17.23 23.41 27.34
C ASP A 1032 18.27 22.68 28.23
N GLU A 1033 19.39 22.27 27.65
CA GLU A 1033 20.45 21.53 28.35
C GLU A 1033 21.26 22.42 29.31
N GLY A 1034 21.42 21.99 30.57
CA GLY A 1034 22.50 22.49 31.45
C GLY A 1034 22.13 23.07 32.84
N ALA A 1035 20.94 22.82 33.39
CA ALA A 1035 20.55 23.30 34.73
C ALA A 1035 21.01 22.36 35.89
N ASP A 1036 21.43 22.95 37.03
CA ASP A 1036 21.89 22.28 38.27
C ASP A 1036 20.97 22.63 39.46
N PHE A 1037 20.75 21.70 40.40
CA PHE A 1037 19.51 21.65 41.19
C PHE A 1037 19.62 21.20 42.65
N ARG A 1038 20.24 22.03 43.49
CA ARG A 1038 20.68 21.67 44.84
C ARG A 1038 19.99 22.43 45.98
N LEU A 1039 18.89 23.14 45.73
CA LEU A 1039 18.26 24.04 46.71
C LEU A 1039 16.81 23.72 47.12
N VAL A 1040 16.08 22.80 46.48
CA VAL A 1040 14.70 22.46 46.91
C VAL A 1040 14.62 21.58 48.18
N CYS A 1041 15.72 20.98 48.65
CA CYS A 1041 15.70 20.01 49.76
C CYS A 1041 15.65 20.64 51.18
N SER A 1042 14.84 21.68 51.40
CA SER A 1042 14.83 22.47 52.65
C SER A 1042 13.43 22.78 53.22
N SER A 1043 13.34 22.75 54.56
CA SER A 1043 12.26 23.37 55.38
C SER A 1043 10.86 22.71 55.50
N SER A 1044 10.76 21.40 55.66
CA SER A 1044 10.11 20.80 56.86
C SER A 1044 10.11 19.26 56.84
N PHE A 1045 9.91 18.62 58.01
CA PHE A 1045 9.82 17.16 58.19
C PHE A 1045 10.98 16.30 57.62
N ARG A 1046 12.23 16.65 57.96
CA ARG A 1046 13.35 15.69 57.87
C ARG A 1046 13.27 14.63 58.96
N ASP A 1047 12.43 13.62 58.76
CA ASP A 1047 12.52 12.35 59.48
C ASP A 1047 13.73 11.55 58.97
N LYS A 1048 14.58 11.09 59.89
CA LYS A 1048 15.77 10.29 59.56
C LYS A 1048 15.43 8.89 59.03
N PHE A 1049 14.29 8.33 59.43
CA PHE A 1049 13.86 7.00 58.97
C PHE A 1049 13.42 7.05 57.51
N THR A 1050 12.53 7.99 57.16
CA THR A 1050 12.08 8.22 55.78
C THR A 1050 13.26 8.53 54.84
N MET A 1051 14.19 9.41 55.23
CA MET A 1051 15.38 9.69 54.40
C MET A 1051 16.27 8.46 54.21
N LYS A 1052 16.51 7.66 55.26
CA LYS A 1052 17.27 6.40 55.12
C LYS A 1052 16.60 5.44 54.13
N ASN A 1053 15.27 5.31 54.19
CA ASN A 1053 14.51 4.44 53.29
C ASN A 1053 14.54 4.95 51.84
N PHE A 1054 14.64 6.26 51.64
CA PHE A 1054 14.82 6.89 50.32
C PHE A 1054 16.25 6.64 49.77
N ASP A 1055 17.29 6.83 50.58
CA ASP A 1055 18.67 6.50 50.20
C ASP A 1055 18.84 4.99 49.88
N GLU A 1056 18.11 4.13 50.59
CA GLU A 1056 18.07 2.68 50.36
C GLU A 1056 17.30 2.34 49.07
N ALA A 1057 16.21 3.06 48.78
CA ALA A 1057 15.45 2.94 47.53
C ALA A 1057 16.27 3.32 46.29
N LEU A 1058 17.01 4.43 46.32
CA LEU A 1058 17.86 4.87 45.20
C LEU A 1058 18.91 3.81 44.84
N ARG A 1059 19.57 3.20 45.84
CA ARG A 1059 20.54 2.09 45.61
C ARG A 1059 19.89 0.84 45.01
N VAL A 1060 18.65 0.54 45.39
CA VAL A 1060 17.91 -0.56 44.74
C VAL A 1060 17.62 -0.22 43.27
N MET A 1061 17.30 1.04 42.95
CA MET A 1061 17.13 1.48 41.55
C MET A 1061 18.45 1.40 40.75
N GLU A 1062 19.59 1.82 41.33
CA GLU A 1062 20.92 1.65 40.71
C GLU A 1062 21.22 0.18 40.40
N THR A 1063 20.96 -0.73 41.34
CA THR A 1063 21.19 -2.18 41.15
C THR A 1063 20.21 -2.84 40.17
N LEU A 1064 19.09 -2.19 39.85
CA LEU A 1064 18.18 -2.54 38.77
C LEU A 1064 18.57 -1.93 37.41
N GLY A 1065 19.68 -1.20 37.34
CA GLY A 1065 20.20 -0.59 36.10
C GLY A 1065 19.67 0.82 35.82
N ALA A 1066 18.93 1.45 36.75
CA ALA A 1066 18.54 2.85 36.60
C ALA A 1066 19.77 3.76 36.79
N THR A 1067 20.02 4.66 35.85
CA THR A 1067 21.01 5.73 36.03
C THR A 1067 20.41 6.82 36.90
N ILE A 1068 20.89 6.97 38.14
CA ILE A 1068 20.43 8.01 39.05
C ILE A 1068 21.10 9.34 38.71
N PHE A 1069 20.28 10.30 38.27
CA PHE A 1069 20.68 11.68 38.07
C PHE A 1069 20.44 12.46 39.37
N ASP A 1070 21.46 12.50 40.22
CA ASP A 1070 21.48 13.31 41.42
C ASP A 1070 21.27 14.80 41.06
N ASN A 1071 20.17 15.40 41.55
CA ASN A 1071 19.80 16.84 41.48
C ASN A 1071 19.17 17.30 40.14
N VAL A 1072 17.83 17.49 40.08
CA VAL A 1072 17.05 17.88 38.88
C VAL A 1072 16.01 19.01 39.15
N GLU A 1073 16.13 20.13 38.41
CA GLU A 1073 15.55 21.56 38.50
C GLU A 1073 14.09 21.43 37.82
N PHE A 1074 12.97 21.21 38.52
CA PHE A 1074 11.64 21.66 38.05
C PHE A 1074 11.46 23.18 38.24
N SER A 1075 11.18 23.94 37.17
CA SER A 1075 11.13 25.41 37.18
C SER A 1075 10.00 26.02 38.02
N ASP A 1076 8.83 25.38 38.04
CA ASP A 1076 7.58 25.98 38.55
C ASP A 1076 7.03 25.28 39.82
N TRP A 1077 7.73 24.28 40.34
CA TRP A 1077 7.22 23.44 41.43
C TRP A 1077 7.52 24.00 42.83
N ASN A 1078 6.51 24.66 43.43
CA ASN A 1078 6.61 25.24 44.77
C ASN A 1078 5.97 24.33 45.84
N LEU A 1079 6.70 24.01 46.92
CA LEU A 1079 6.20 23.21 48.06
C LEU A 1079 4.97 23.79 48.78
N SER A 1080 4.64 25.07 48.53
CA SER A 1080 3.40 25.70 49.00
C SER A 1080 2.20 25.58 48.04
N ALA A 1081 2.32 24.85 46.92
CA ALA A 1081 1.24 24.64 45.95
C ALA A 1081 -0.05 24.08 46.57
N SER A 1082 0.05 23.22 47.59
CA SER A 1082 -1.07 22.72 48.39
C SER A 1082 -1.87 23.80 49.16
N LYS A 1083 -1.36 25.05 49.20
CA LYS A 1083 -2.02 26.24 49.72
C LYS A 1083 -2.37 27.28 48.64
N HIS A 1084 -1.98 27.06 47.39
CA HIS A 1084 -2.44 27.90 46.28
C HIS A 1084 -3.91 27.54 45.95
N PRO A 1085 -4.82 28.54 45.80
CA PRO A 1085 -6.21 28.27 45.41
C PRO A 1085 -6.35 27.50 44.08
N ASN A 1086 -5.37 27.67 43.20
CA ASN A 1086 -5.33 27.14 41.85
C ASN A 1086 -5.23 25.60 41.80
N TRP A 1087 -4.57 24.96 42.77
CA TRP A 1087 -4.33 23.51 42.80
C TRP A 1087 -5.62 22.66 42.69
N LYS A 1088 -6.76 23.19 43.13
CA LYS A 1088 -8.06 22.51 43.06
C LYS A 1088 -8.92 22.87 41.83
N HIS A 1089 -8.50 23.77 40.93
CA HIS A 1089 -9.40 24.33 39.92
C HIS A 1089 -10.00 23.27 38.98
N SER A 1090 -9.19 22.33 38.49
CA SER A 1090 -9.65 21.21 37.65
C SER A 1090 -10.77 20.39 38.30
N PHE A 1091 -10.68 20.11 39.61
CA PHE A 1091 -11.72 19.45 40.41
C PHE A 1091 -12.96 20.34 40.57
N ARG A 1092 -12.77 21.61 40.97
CA ARG A 1092 -13.85 22.52 41.33
C ARG A 1092 -14.75 22.87 40.14
N ILE A 1093 -14.18 23.02 38.95
CA ILE A 1093 -14.92 23.24 37.69
C ILE A 1093 -15.73 21.98 37.32
N ASN A 1094 -15.06 20.82 37.25
CA ASN A 1094 -15.67 19.54 36.88
C ASN A 1094 -16.84 19.12 37.80
N ALA A 1095 -16.73 19.37 39.11
CA ALA A 1095 -17.69 18.88 40.09
C ALA A 1095 -19.14 19.31 39.80
N ARG A 1096 -19.34 20.53 39.28
CA ARG A 1096 -20.67 21.05 38.90
C ARG A 1096 -21.28 20.28 37.73
N ALA A 1097 -20.57 20.22 36.61
CA ALA A 1097 -21.05 19.57 35.39
C ALA A 1097 -21.27 18.06 35.58
N ASN A 1098 -20.38 17.41 36.35
CA ASN A 1098 -20.52 16.00 36.67
C ASN A 1098 -21.68 15.72 37.64
N MET A 1099 -21.93 16.59 38.63
CA MET A 1099 -23.11 16.45 39.52
C MET A 1099 -24.43 16.60 38.72
N GLU A 1100 -24.51 17.56 37.82
CA GLU A 1100 -25.69 17.76 36.95
C GLU A 1100 -25.91 16.57 35.98
N ARG A 1101 -24.84 16.01 35.39
CA ARG A 1101 -24.94 14.78 34.58
C ARG A 1101 -25.36 13.57 35.42
N PHE A 1102 -24.80 13.42 36.62
CA PHE A 1102 -25.08 12.32 37.54
C PHE A 1102 -26.55 12.35 38.01
N LEU A 1103 -27.04 13.48 38.49
CA LEU A 1103 -28.43 13.65 38.93
C LEU A 1103 -29.44 13.43 37.79
N LYS A 1104 -29.09 13.80 36.55
CA LYS A 1104 -29.91 13.52 35.36
C LYS A 1104 -29.87 12.06 34.88
N SER A 1105 -28.96 11.22 35.39
CA SER A 1105 -28.90 9.80 35.00
C SER A 1105 -29.89 8.91 35.77
N PHE A 1106 -30.43 9.39 36.89
CA PHE A 1106 -31.46 8.67 37.65
C PHE A 1106 -32.83 8.75 36.98
N GLY A 1107 -33.35 7.59 36.55
CA GLY A 1107 -34.71 7.47 36.00
C GLY A 1107 -35.86 7.76 36.98
N THR A 1108 -35.56 8.04 38.25
CA THR A 1108 -36.52 8.56 39.24
C THR A 1108 -35.76 9.38 40.28
N ASN A 1109 -36.11 10.66 40.42
CA ASN A 1109 -35.45 11.61 41.33
C ASN A 1109 -36.48 12.13 42.36
N PRO A 1110 -36.58 11.50 43.55
CA PRO A 1110 -37.69 11.74 44.48
C PRO A 1110 -37.66 13.09 45.19
N HIS A 1111 -36.59 13.87 45.05
CA HIS A 1111 -36.44 15.21 45.62
C HIS A 1111 -36.21 16.30 44.55
N GLU A 1112 -36.33 15.97 43.26
CA GLU A 1112 -36.20 16.88 42.11
C GLU A 1112 -34.89 17.71 42.08
N LEU A 1113 -33.82 17.20 42.70
CA LEU A 1113 -32.50 17.86 42.73
C LEU A 1113 -31.77 17.65 41.40
N HIS A 1114 -31.50 18.71 40.63
CA HIS A 1114 -30.97 18.57 39.27
C HIS A 1114 -29.55 19.14 39.08
N THR A 1115 -29.08 19.96 40.00
CA THR A 1115 -27.79 20.65 39.97
C THR A 1115 -27.04 20.54 41.29
N LEU A 1116 -25.75 20.88 41.28
CA LEU A 1116 -24.94 21.01 42.49
C LEU A 1116 -25.55 22.02 43.50
N SER A 1117 -26.15 23.09 42.98
CA SER A 1117 -26.82 24.14 43.75
C SER A 1117 -28.04 23.59 44.51
N ASP A 1118 -28.85 22.75 43.86
CA ASP A 1118 -30.04 22.14 44.48
C ASP A 1118 -29.65 21.20 45.63
N VAL A 1119 -28.57 20.42 45.44
CA VAL A 1119 -28.01 19.56 46.50
C VAL A 1119 -27.50 20.39 47.68
N ILE A 1120 -26.75 21.47 47.42
CA ILE A 1120 -26.25 22.37 48.48
C ILE A 1120 -27.42 22.98 49.27
N ASN A 1121 -28.48 23.43 48.59
CA ASN A 1121 -29.65 24.01 49.25
C ASN A 1121 -30.40 22.95 50.07
N TYR A 1122 -30.71 21.79 49.48
CA TYR A 1122 -31.39 20.69 50.17
C TYR A 1122 -30.64 20.23 51.43
N THR A 1123 -29.32 20.04 51.36
CA THR A 1123 -28.47 19.69 52.51
C THR A 1123 -28.36 20.82 53.55
N THR A 1124 -28.53 22.09 53.15
CA THR A 1124 -28.54 23.22 54.09
C THR A 1124 -29.92 23.38 54.78
N GLU A 1125 -31.01 22.96 54.12
CA GLU A 1125 -32.39 23.09 54.62
C GLU A 1125 -32.92 21.84 55.34
N THR A 1126 -32.24 20.69 55.22
CA THR A 1126 -32.62 19.40 55.84
C THR A 1126 -31.86 19.17 57.16
N PRO A 1127 -32.51 19.22 58.35
CA PRO A 1127 -31.82 19.11 59.64
C PRO A 1127 -31.09 17.79 59.87
N GLU A 1128 -31.56 16.70 59.28
CA GLU A 1128 -30.99 15.35 59.40
C GLU A 1128 -29.57 15.22 58.80
N GLU A 1129 -29.15 16.14 57.93
CA GLU A 1129 -27.80 16.16 57.32
C GLU A 1129 -26.74 16.87 58.21
N GLU A 1130 -27.10 17.28 59.43
CA GLU A 1130 -26.20 17.88 60.44
C GLU A 1130 -25.40 19.11 59.93
N TYR A 1131 -25.97 19.95 59.05
CA TYR A 1131 -25.26 21.10 58.42
C TYR A 1131 -24.42 21.93 59.40
N ASP A 1132 -25.00 22.30 60.55
CA ASP A 1132 -24.36 23.12 61.60
C ASP A 1132 -23.07 22.51 62.18
N GLN A 1133 -22.85 21.19 62.04
CA GLN A 1133 -21.68 20.48 62.55
C GLN A 1133 -20.56 20.34 61.50
N TRP A 1134 -20.91 20.28 60.21
CA TRP A 1134 -19.98 19.89 59.13
C TRP A 1134 -19.66 20.99 58.11
N ASP A 1135 -20.63 21.88 57.83
CA ASP A 1135 -20.59 22.99 56.87
C ASP A 1135 -20.28 22.64 55.38
N MET A 1136 -20.72 23.53 54.48
CA MET A 1136 -20.66 23.41 53.02
C MET A 1136 -19.77 24.48 52.37
N THR A 1137 -18.88 25.18 53.09
CA THR A 1137 -17.99 26.21 52.52
C THR A 1137 -17.19 25.70 51.32
N GLU A 1138 -16.64 24.48 51.35
CA GLU A 1138 -15.89 23.93 50.20
C GLU A 1138 -16.81 23.62 49.02
N TRP A 1139 -18.08 23.23 49.25
CA TRP A 1139 -19.07 22.98 48.20
C TRP A 1139 -19.53 24.28 47.53
N LYS A 1140 -19.79 25.32 48.32
CA LYS A 1140 -20.09 26.68 47.82
C LYS A 1140 -18.90 27.24 47.02
N ALA A 1141 -17.66 26.87 47.39
CA ALA A 1141 -16.45 27.18 46.62
C ALA A 1141 -16.21 26.29 45.37
N LEU A 1142 -16.95 25.19 45.18
CA LEU A 1142 -17.03 24.50 43.87
C LEU A 1142 -17.81 25.37 42.89
N GLU A 1143 -19.00 25.79 43.31
CA GLU A 1143 -19.98 26.52 42.49
C GLU A 1143 -19.47 27.90 42.08
N GLU A 1144 -18.85 28.65 43.00
CA GLU A 1144 -18.26 29.96 42.71
C GLU A 1144 -17.05 29.87 41.75
N ALA A 1145 -16.24 28.80 41.84
CA ALA A 1145 -15.10 28.60 40.93
C ALA A 1145 -15.55 28.19 39.52
N ALA A 1146 -16.54 27.30 39.41
CA ALA A 1146 -17.14 26.87 38.15
C ALA A 1146 -17.91 28.00 37.42
N HIS A 1147 -18.17 29.13 38.07
CA HIS A 1147 -18.73 30.33 37.45
C HIS A 1147 -17.67 31.30 36.89
N LYS A 1148 -16.38 31.03 37.12
CA LYS A 1148 -15.28 32.02 36.94
C LYS A 1148 -14.20 31.57 35.95
N PHE A 1149 -14.11 30.28 35.67
CA PHE A 1149 -13.13 29.67 34.75
C PHE A 1149 -13.81 28.58 33.91
N GLY A 1150 -13.41 28.43 32.65
CA GLY A 1150 -13.95 27.42 31.72
C GLY A 1150 -13.00 26.23 31.52
N GLU A 1151 -13.51 25.15 30.90
CA GLU A 1151 -12.77 23.88 30.72
C GLU A 1151 -11.52 24.00 29.82
N ASP A 1152 -11.43 25.06 29.00
CA ASP A 1152 -10.31 25.29 28.07
C ASP A 1152 -9.08 26.00 28.68
N SER A 1153 -9.15 26.49 29.92
CA SER A 1153 -8.13 27.35 30.55
C SER A 1153 -6.75 26.69 30.66
N GLU A 1154 -5.66 27.47 30.57
CA GLU A 1154 -4.28 26.94 30.67
C GLU A 1154 -4.02 26.20 31.99
N GLU A 1155 -4.67 26.62 33.09
CA GLU A 1155 -4.54 26.04 34.43
C GLU A 1155 -5.11 24.60 34.58
N TYR A 1156 -5.53 23.94 33.49
CA TYR A 1156 -6.24 22.65 33.52
C TYR A 1156 -5.38 21.39 33.24
N ARG A 1157 -4.15 21.52 32.73
CA ARG A 1157 -3.45 20.44 31.99
C ARG A 1157 -2.13 19.96 32.63
N GLU A 1158 -2.02 18.71 33.12
CA GLU A 1158 -0.71 18.07 33.39
C GLU A 1158 -0.71 16.51 33.53
N CYS A 1159 0.39 15.92 34.04
CA CYS A 1159 0.92 14.55 33.76
C CYS A 1159 0.60 13.42 34.77
N PRO A 1160 0.82 12.12 34.42
CA PRO A 1160 0.53 10.94 35.26
C PRO A 1160 1.62 10.57 36.29
N GLN A 1161 1.21 9.84 37.34
CA GLN A 1161 2.06 9.45 38.49
C GLN A 1161 1.67 8.06 39.06
N VAL A 1162 2.63 7.33 39.67
CA VAL A 1162 2.42 6.02 40.31
C VAL A 1162 3.21 5.92 41.62
N SER A 1163 2.59 5.47 42.72
CA SER A 1163 3.28 5.32 44.03
C SER A 1163 3.51 3.86 44.43
N VAL A 1164 4.63 3.58 45.09
CA VAL A 1164 5.05 2.24 45.56
C VAL A 1164 5.41 2.29 47.06
N PRO A 1165 5.04 1.27 47.88
CA PRO A 1165 5.34 1.27 49.30
C PRO A 1165 6.84 1.19 49.65
N LEU A 1166 7.25 1.95 50.66
CA LEU A 1166 8.53 1.84 51.37
C LEU A 1166 8.31 1.28 52.78
N GLN A 1167 9.40 0.99 53.51
CA GLN A 1167 9.34 0.39 54.86
C GLN A 1167 8.50 1.23 55.84
N ALA A 1168 7.72 0.54 56.68
CA ALA A 1168 6.91 1.16 57.74
C ALA A 1168 7.74 1.46 58.98
N TYR A 1169 7.30 2.44 59.76
CA TYR A 1169 7.87 2.77 61.06
C TYR A 1169 7.87 1.55 62.00
N LEU A 1170 8.97 1.36 62.74
CA LEU A 1170 9.20 0.24 63.65
C LEU A 1170 8.20 0.20 64.82
N ASP A 1171 8.07 -0.96 65.47
CA ASP A 1171 7.09 -1.21 66.54
C ASP A 1171 7.23 -0.29 67.76
N ASP A 1172 8.41 0.32 67.97
CA ASP A 1172 8.73 1.24 69.06
C ASP A 1172 8.53 2.74 68.72
N TRP A 1173 8.08 3.05 67.50
CA TRP A 1173 8.04 4.44 67.01
C TRP A 1173 6.95 5.30 67.66
N ALA A 1174 7.29 6.53 68.05
CA ALA A 1174 6.37 7.39 68.80
C ALA A 1174 5.17 7.87 67.97
N VAL A 1175 3.96 7.66 68.51
CA VAL A 1175 2.69 8.08 67.91
C VAL A 1175 2.55 9.61 67.97
N ARG A 1176 2.53 10.28 66.81
CA ARG A 1176 2.17 11.70 66.68
C ARG A 1176 0.77 11.87 66.10
N ARG A 1177 0.00 12.80 66.66
CA ARG A 1177 -1.33 13.19 66.20
C ARG A 1177 -1.40 14.67 65.85
N LEU A 1178 -2.18 14.99 64.82
CA LEU A 1178 -2.59 16.36 64.48
C LEU A 1178 -3.90 16.76 65.18
N ALA A 1179 -4.29 18.02 65.03
CA ALA A 1179 -5.64 18.48 65.36
C ALA A 1179 -6.70 17.62 64.63
N LYS A 1180 -7.86 17.43 65.25
CA LYS A 1180 -8.88 16.43 64.89
C LYS A 1180 -8.41 14.95 65.00
N GLY A 1181 -7.27 14.67 65.64
CA GLY A 1181 -6.91 13.34 66.16
C GLY A 1181 -6.19 12.37 65.20
N LEU A 1182 -6.05 12.76 63.92
CA LEU A 1182 -5.38 11.99 62.87
C LEU A 1182 -3.93 11.66 63.25
N ILE A 1183 -3.50 10.39 63.08
CA ILE A 1183 -2.12 9.96 63.34
C ILE A 1183 -1.26 10.19 62.09
N THR A 1184 -0.06 10.76 62.26
CA THR A 1184 0.88 11.02 61.14
C THR A 1184 2.14 10.18 61.16
N THR A 1185 2.59 9.75 62.34
CA THR A 1185 3.69 8.80 62.53
C THR A 1185 3.36 7.91 63.73
N GLY A 1186 3.85 6.68 63.74
CA GLY A 1186 3.58 5.70 64.80
C GLY A 1186 3.86 4.28 64.30
N PRO A 1187 3.75 3.25 65.16
CA PRO A 1187 4.15 1.88 64.83
C PRO A 1187 3.40 1.34 63.62
N ASN A 1188 4.12 0.65 62.72
CA ASN A 1188 3.55 -0.10 61.60
C ASN A 1188 2.75 0.79 60.60
N ILE A 1189 3.02 2.10 60.58
CA ILE A 1189 2.51 3.04 59.56
C ILE A 1189 3.49 3.03 58.37
N PRO A 1190 3.03 2.72 57.14
CA PRO A 1190 3.88 2.62 55.95
C PRO A 1190 4.36 3.99 55.45
N THR A 1191 5.52 3.99 54.79
CA THR A 1191 5.99 5.11 53.95
C THR A 1191 5.87 4.72 52.47
N GLY A 1192 6.18 5.62 51.54
CA GLY A 1192 6.07 5.36 50.10
C GLY A 1192 6.95 6.27 49.25
N ILE A 1193 7.25 5.82 48.04
CA ILE A 1193 7.93 6.59 47.00
C ILE A 1193 6.99 6.83 45.82
N LEU A 1194 7.25 7.86 45.03
CA LEU A 1194 6.41 8.30 43.91
C LEU A 1194 7.24 8.35 42.62
N PHE A 1195 6.80 7.61 41.61
CA PHE A 1195 7.30 7.67 40.24
C PHE A 1195 6.43 8.64 39.45
N VAL A 1196 7.07 9.53 38.68
CA VAL A 1196 6.43 10.51 37.81
C VAL A 1196 7.08 10.37 36.42
N GLY A 1197 6.30 10.49 35.36
CA GLY A 1197 6.81 10.35 33.99
C GLY A 1197 5.99 11.14 32.97
N GLN A 1198 6.23 10.86 31.69
CA GLN A 1198 5.67 11.65 30.60
C GLN A 1198 4.17 11.38 30.42
N ARG A 1199 3.45 12.37 29.86
CA ARG A 1199 2.02 12.25 29.53
C ARG A 1199 1.81 11.07 28.58
N TRP A 1200 0.93 10.15 28.95
CA TRP A 1200 0.63 8.88 28.26
C TRP A 1200 1.73 7.80 28.29
N ASP A 1201 2.83 7.98 29.03
CA ASP A 1201 3.90 6.97 29.19
C ASP A 1201 3.66 6.02 30.39
N ASP A 1202 2.40 5.69 30.65
CA ASP A 1202 1.94 4.81 31.73
C ASP A 1202 2.72 3.49 31.77
N ALA A 1203 3.02 2.90 30.60
CA ALA A 1203 3.70 1.61 30.49
C ALA A 1203 5.12 1.65 31.08
N THR A 1204 5.89 2.71 30.80
CA THR A 1204 7.26 2.86 31.33
C THR A 1204 7.25 3.15 32.82
N ILE A 1205 6.35 4.03 33.29
CA ILE A 1205 6.20 4.37 34.71
C ILE A 1205 5.79 3.13 35.52
N ILE A 1206 4.81 2.37 35.05
CA ILE A 1206 4.34 1.14 35.70
C ILE A 1206 5.42 0.06 35.68
N SER A 1207 6.20 -0.07 34.59
CA SER A 1207 7.32 -1.02 34.50
C SER A 1207 8.43 -0.70 35.52
N ALA A 1208 8.82 0.56 35.64
CA ALA A 1208 9.80 1.01 36.64
C ALA A 1208 9.30 0.79 38.08
N ALA A 1209 8.05 1.16 38.36
CA ALA A 1209 7.40 0.95 39.65
C ALA A 1209 7.27 -0.55 40.01
N HIS A 1210 6.93 -1.40 39.04
CA HIS A 1210 6.83 -2.85 39.23
C HIS A 1210 8.20 -3.49 39.47
N ALA A 1211 9.24 -3.13 38.71
CA ALA A 1211 10.60 -3.61 38.95
C ALA A 1211 11.08 -3.26 40.37
N PHE A 1212 10.78 -2.04 40.83
CA PHE A 1212 11.12 -1.60 42.18
C PHE A 1212 10.33 -2.33 43.28
N GLU A 1213 9.01 -2.53 43.16
CA GLU A 1213 8.26 -3.34 44.16
C GLU A 1213 8.71 -4.81 44.14
N LYS A 1214 9.01 -5.37 42.96
CA LYS A 1214 9.49 -6.76 42.80
C LYS A 1214 10.85 -6.99 43.48
N ALA A 1215 11.74 -5.99 43.44
CA ALA A 1215 13.04 -6.05 44.12
C ALA A 1215 12.95 -5.83 45.64
N THR A 1216 12.12 -4.88 46.09
CA THR A 1216 12.04 -4.49 47.52
C THR A 1216 11.11 -5.36 48.35
N GLN A 1217 9.98 -5.78 47.77
CA GLN A 1217 8.90 -6.56 48.42
C GLN A 1217 8.43 -6.02 49.79
N HIS A 1218 8.67 -4.73 50.09
CA HIS A 1218 8.44 -4.13 51.41
C HIS A 1218 7.00 -4.31 51.92
N ARG A 1219 6.01 -4.35 51.03
CA ARG A 1219 4.60 -4.64 51.36
C ARG A 1219 4.37 -5.95 52.14
N ARG A 1220 5.30 -6.91 52.09
CA ARG A 1220 5.25 -8.18 52.85
C ARG A 1220 5.68 -8.06 54.32
N SER A 1221 6.31 -6.96 54.75
CA SER A 1221 6.76 -6.80 56.14
C SER A 1221 5.70 -6.23 57.09
N PHE A 1222 4.54 -5.82 56.59
CA PHE A 1222 3.48 -5.16 57.38
C PHE A 1222 2.39 -6.14 57.81
N LYS A 1223 1.81 -5.92 58.99
CA LYS A 1223 0.65 -6.69 59.51
C LYS A 1223 -0.46 -5.75 59.93
N PRO A 1224 -1.59 -5.65 59.20
CA PRO A 1224 -2.72 -4.82 59.61
C PRO A 1224 -3.29 -5.26 60.97
N ILE A 1225 -3.66 -4.29 61.81
CA ILE A 1225 -4.20 -4.53 63.16
C ILE A 1225 -5.75 -4.64 63.15
N VAL A 1226 -6.39 -4.23 62.05
CA VAL A 1226 -7.86 -4.22 61.88
C VAL A 1226 -8.24 -4.87 60.55
N HIS A 1227 -9.31 -5.67 60.58
CA HIS A 1227 -10.00 -6.21 59.41
C HIS A 1227 -11.49 -5.86 59.49
N VAL A 1228 -12.15 -5.68 58.35
CA VAL A 1228 -13.53 -5.16 58.26
C VAL A 1228 -14.41 -6.13 57.47
N LYS A 1229 -15.74 -5.98 57.55
CA LYS A 1229 -16.74 -6.80 56.86
C LYS A 1229 -17.64 -5.94 55.96
N ALA A 1230 -17.56 -6.17 54.65
CA ALA A 1230 -18.60 -5.83 53.69
C ALA A 1230 -18.81 -7.04 52.76
N VAL A 1231 -19.91 -7.04 52.00
CA VAL A 1231 -20.18 -7.98 50.91
C VAL A 1231 -21.02 -7.24 49.87
N LEU A 1232 -20.50 -7.06 48.66
CA LEU A 1232 -21.27 -6.57 47.52
C LEU A 1232 -22.02 -7.74 46.84
N PRO A 1233 -23.26 -7.52 46.33
CA PRO A 1233 -24.02 -8.56 45.64
C PRO A 1233 -23.57 -8.74 44.18
N HIS A 1234 -23.48 -9.99 43.72
CA HIS A 1234 -23.19 -10.30 42.31
C HIS A 1234 -24.27 -9.77 41.35
N PRO A 1235 -23.89 -9.22 40.17
CA PRO A 1235 -24.84 -8.92 39.11
C PRO A 1235 -25.36 -10.20 38.44
N HIS A 1236 -26.63 -10.17 38.02
CA HIS A 1236 -27.29 -11.25 37.29
C HIS A 1236 -26.95 -11.20 35.79
N PRO A 1237 -26.84 -12.34 35.07
CA PRO A 1237 -26.57 -12.34 33.65
C PRO A 1237 -27.85 -12.19 32.80
N MET A 1238 -27.88 -11.25 31.85
CA MET A 1238 -28.49 -11.42 30.52
C MET A 1238 -28.24 -10.23 29.58
N ILE A 1239 -28.13 -10.56 28.28
CA ILE A 1239 -27.98 -9.69 27.10
C ILE A 1239 -26.63 -8.95 27.05
#